data_AF-A0A819GHK2-F1
#
_entry.id   AF-A0A819GHK2-F1
#
_cell.length_a   1.000
_cell.length_b   1.000
_cell.length_c   1.000
_cell.angle_alpha   90.00
_cell.angle_beta   90.00
_cell.angle_gamma   90.00
#
_symmetry.space_group_name_H-M   'P 1'
#
loop_
_entity.id
_entity.type
_entity.pdbx_description
1 polymer ?
#
loop_
_entity_poly.entity_id
_entity_poly.type
_entity_poly.pdbx_seq_one_letter_code
_entity_poly.pdbx_strand_id
1 'polypeptide(L)'
;MLQNLNRKIPQVATDDIGRVVAEYMTKPAHEVDRMLIVELEGPEPYSPNDVAQIVSRVLGKNTPAVAMTEEMIRELFGKFGWPKETVDNWIEMVQGFDNNTIRWTTNENATRKKVRDIFFVEATHFLGGTVSWKAVANTTTSSTVSVMFTQSYQWRLSTAGYCNQTYIMNKSPLIPTQTGILACVSSTTGFCGGYSSMSIVEYCTDFSTFLDSSSGQISTVQTITIGSQFCIAFESGSWVPVQVACVSSIGSCYNGGAGWSIGCCLDLNIRYDGIINTPPVATVVSPINVPVNSITNIDIPVIDANNDVIRCRWAEYTSSLDECADVCGVAVGSTLNSNNCRLTFNSTGKTVGDYYAIALMVEDFWTSSSSVPFSSIPVQFLIKIVSKPSCSTKPTMNSSLQDCTAITVGVAFTFILTIKQGCASTTITDVFRIPPLNMYKSQISTGSSSNVWIMNETWTPTVSQIGSQVYCAIATDSNSIQSEQYCLTFTVVSAGQAVTCPTGSISNRTTVTTTTSTSATKTTTTSLQQPQRQQQRQQQQQQQQQQQRQQQKQQQHQLQQRQQQQKQQQHQRQQRQQQQLQQRQQQKQQQQLQQQQQQRQQQQRQQRQQQQPQQRQQQQHQQQQRQQHQQQQRQQQRQQQQQRQQRQQRQRQQQRQRQRQRQQRQ
;
A
#
# COMPACT_ATOMS: atom_id res chain seq x y z
N MET A 1 -27.83 11.37 -33.96
CA MET A 1 -27.68 12.48 -32.97
C MET A 1 -28.40 13.76 -33.40
N LEU A 2 -28.53 14.04 -34.71
CA LEU A 2 -29.36 15.15 -35.21
C LEU A 2 -30.87 14.89 -35.02
N GLN A 3 -31.35 13.67 -35.33
CA GLN A 3 -32.81 13.36 -35.27
C GLN A 3 -33.17 12.12 -34.45
N ASN A 4 -32.40 11.04 -34.50
CA ASN A 4 -32.73 9.81 -33.76
C ASN A 4 -32.11 9.79 -32.34
N LEU A 5 -32.90 10.18 -31.34
CA LEU A 5 -32.48 10.24 -29.94
C LEU A 5 -32.45 8.87 -29.21
N ASN A 6 -33.02 7.82 -29.80
CA ASN A 6 -33.05 6.46 -29.24
C ASN A 6 -32.02 5.52 -29.91
N ARG A 7 -31.28 6.00 -30.92
CA ARG A 7 -30.23 5.20 -31.55
C ARG A 7 -29.09 4.99 -30.56
N LYS A 8 -28.88 3.73 -30.14
CA LYS A 8 -27.70 3.33 -29.38
C LYS A 8 -26.47 3.35 -30.29
N ILE A 9 -25.41 4.01 -29.85
CA ILE A 9 -24.12 4.14 -30.54
C ILE A 9 -23.07 3.44 -29.69
N PRO A 10 -22.24 2.54 -30.26
CA PRO A 10 -21.10 2.00 -29.54
C PRO A 10 -20.02 3.09 -29.43
N GLN A 11 -19.82 3.59 -28.22
CA GLN A 11 -18.71 4.48 -27.89
C GLN A 11 -17.75 3.76 -26.95
N VAL A 12 -16.51 4.24 -26.89
CA VAL A 12 -15.42 3.70 -26.06
C VAL A 12 -14.58 4.87 -25.55
N ALA A 13 -14.08 4.80 -24.31
CA ALA A 13 -13.27 5.89 -23.76
C ALA A 13 -11.87 5.91 -24.42
N THR A 14 -11.27 7.10 -24.54
CA THR A 14 -9.92 7.24 -25.09
C THR A 14 -8.88 6.44 -24.29
N ASP A 15 -9.05 6.36 -22.96
CA ASP A 15 -8.20 5.58 -22.07
C ASP A 15 -8.29 4.06 -22.35
N ASP A 16 -9.48 3.57 -22.69
CA ASP A 16 -9.67 2.15 -23.08
C ASP A 16 -8.97 1.84 -24.40
N ILE A 17 -9.03 2.77 -25.37
CA ILE A 17 -8.29 2.66 -26.64
C ILE A 17 -6.78 2.61 -26.34
N GLY A 18 -6.28 3.57 -25.54
CA GLY A 18 -4.86 3.64 -25.16
C GLY A 18 -4.38 2.37 -24.46
N ARG A 19 -5.17 1.84 -23.52
CA ARG A 19 -4.88 0.58 -22.80
C ARG A 19 -4.78 -0.62 -23.74
N VAL A 20 -5.71 -0.77 -24.69
CA VAL A 20 -5.67 -1.91 -25.63
C VAL A 20 -4.55 -1.76 -26.66
N VAL A 21 -4.24 -0.54 -27.10
CA VAL A 21 -3.07 -0.28 -27.94
C VAL A 21 -1.79 -0.68 -27.21
N ALA A 22 -1.62 -0.27 -25.95
CA ALA A 22 -0.49 -0.68 -25.11
C ALA A 22 -0.43 -2.20 -24.93
N GLU A 23 -1.56 -2.87 -24.63
CA GLU A 23 -1.66 -4.34 -24.49
C GLU A 23 -1.09 -5.08 -25.72
N TYR A 24 -1.39 -4.61 -26.93
CA TYR A 24 -0.90 -5.25 -28.15
C TYR A 24 0.51 -4.83 -28.54
N MET A 25 0.93 -3.58 -28.27
CA MET A 25 2.30 -3.12 -28.53
C MET A 25 3.35 -3.77 -27.63
N THR A 26 2.97 -4.25 -26.43
CA THR A 26 3.90 -4.92 -25.50
C THR A 26 3.98 -6.44 -25.68
N LYS A 27 3.13 -7.06 -26.51
CA LYS A 27 3.16 -8.52 -26.72
C LYS A 27 4.37 -8.95 -27.54
N PRO A 28 4.94 -10.15 -27.27
CA PRO A 28 5.95 -10.74 -28.13
C PRO A 28 5.48 -10.83 -29.59
N ALA A 29 6.33 -10.47 -30.54
CA ALA A 29 5.98 -10.38 -31.97
C ALA A 29 5.57 -11.72 -32.64
N HIS A 30 5.64 -12.84 -31.92
CA HIS A 30 5.16 -14.15 -32.36
C HIS A 30 3.75 -14.49 -31.81
N GLU A 31 3.20 -13.68 -30.91
CA GLU A 31 1.85 -13.81 -30.33
C GLU A 31 0.82 -12.88 -31.00
N VAL A 32 1.25 -12.05 -31.95
CA VAL A 32 0.41 -11.05 -32.63
C VAL A 32 0.52 -11.22 -34.15
N ASP A 33 -0.62 -11.43 -34.81
CA ASP A 33 -0.68 -11.51 -36.26
C ASP A 33 -0.24 -10.20 -36.93
N ARG A 34 0.52 -10.32 -38.03
CA ARG A 34 1.04 -9.15 -38.79
C ARG A 34 -0.05 -8.26 -39.39
N MET A 35 -1.29 -8.75 -39.49
CA MET A 35 -2.48 -7.97 -39.83
C MET A 35 -3.60 -8.26 -38.82
N LEU A 36 -3.44 -7.76 -37.59
CA LEU A 36 -4.51 -7.77 -36.60
C LEU A 36 -5.43 -6.55 -36.78
N ILE A 37 -6.73 -6.80 -36.92
CA ILE A 37 -7.77 -5.76 -36.82
C ILE A 37 -8.52 -5.94 -35.51
N VAL A 38 -8.47 -4.93 -34.64
CA VAL A 38 -9.19 -4.91 -33.35
C VAL A 38 -10.30 -3.87 -33.42
N GLU A 39 -11.53 -4.31 -33.21
CA GLU A 39 -12.69 -3.42 -33.07
C GLU A 39 -13.02 -3.26 -31.59
N LEU A 40 -13.06 -2.00 -31.11
CA LEU A 40 -13.20 -1.66 -29.70
C LEU A 40 -14.53 -0.97 -29.42
N GLU A 41 -15.35 -1.56 -28.56
CA GLU A 41 -16.53 -0.91 -27.99
C GLU A 41 -16.49 -0.93 -26.47
N GLY A 42 -17.08 0.10 -25.87
CA GLY A 42 -17.33 0.13 -24.43
C GLY A 42 -18.32 -0.96 -23.98
N PRO A 43 -18.60 -1.02 -22.67
CA PRO A 43 -19.37 -2.09 -22.06
C PRO A 43 -20.76 -2.32 -22.67
N GLU A 44 -21.47 -1.22 -22.90
CA GLU A 44 -22.72 -1.21 -23.67
C GLU A 44 -22.85 0.04 -24.55
N PRO A 45 -23.50 -0.09 -25.73
CA PRO A 45 -23.85 1.07 -26.56
C PRO A 45 -25.04 1.82 -25.95
N TYR A 46 -24.98 3.15 -25.97
CA TYR A 46 -25.98 4.04 -25.36
C TYR A 46 -26.49 5.09 -26.34
N SER A 47 -27.67 5.63 -26.07
CA SER A 47 -28.35 6.65 -26.89
C SER A 47 -28.33 8.03 -26.22
N PRO A 48 -28.58 9.13 -26.98
CA PRO A 48 -28.76 10.46 -26.40
C PRO A 48 -29.80 10.52 -25.28
N ASN A 49 -30.88 9.74 -25.37
CA ASN A 49 -31.88 9.64 -24.30
C ASN A 49 -31.36 8.92 -23.05
N ASP A 50 -30.52 7.89 -23.19
CA ASP A 50 -29.87 7.22 -22.05
C ASP A 50 -28.93 8.20 -21.31
N VAL A 51 -28.15 8.99 -22.06
CA VAL A 51 -27.29 10.05 -21.50
C VAL A 51 -28.12 11.10 -20.78
N ALA A 52 -29.21 11.60 -21.38
CA ALA A 52 -30.12 12.56 -20.76
C ALA A 52 -30.72 12.04 -19.43
N GLN A 53 -31.06 10.75 -19.35
CA GLN A 53 -31.53 10.13 -18.10
C GLN A 53 -30.45 10.03 -17.03
N ILE A 54 -29.19 9.80 -17.40
CA ILE A 54 -28.06 9.81 -16.46
C ILE A 54 -27.79 11.23 -15.96
N VAL A 55 -27.63 12.20 -16.88
CA VAL A 55 -27.41 13.62 -16.55
C VAL A 55 -28.53 14.17 -15.68
N SER A 56 -29.79 13.84 -15.99
CA SER A 56 -30.94 14.29 -15.18
C SER A 56 -30.90 13.76 -13.73
N ARG A 57 -30.40 12.53 -13.52
CA ARG A 57 -30.22 11.96 -12.18
C ARG A 57 -29.05 12.62 -11.44
N VAL A 58 -27.90 12.79 -12.11
CA VAL A 58 -26.69 13.38 -11.52
C VAL A 58 -26.90 14.84 -11.12
N LEU A 59 -27.62 15.63 -11.94
CA LEU A 59 -27.89 17.04 -11.67
C LEU A 59 -29.13 17.29 -10.81
N GLY A 60 -29.89 16.25 -10.43
CA GLY A 60 -31.16 16.39 -9.71
C GLY A 60 -32.24 17.20 -10.46
N LYS A 61 -32.10 17.37 -11.77
CA LYS A 61 -32.93 18.26 -12.60
C LYS A 61 -33.26 17.61 -13.94
N ASN A 62 -34.54 17.65 -14.34
CA ASN A 62 -34.97 17.16 -15.64
C ASN A 62 -34.23 17.86 -16.80
N THR A 63 -33.44 17.09 -17.55
CA THR A 63 -32.53 17.54 -18.60
C THR A 63 -32.74 16.65 -19.84
N PRO A 64 -33.80 16.87 -20.63
CA PRO A 64 -34.13 16.03 -21.79
C PRO A 64 -33.15 16.25 -22.95
N ALA A 65 -32.85 15.17 -23.71
CA ALA A 65 -32.19 15.31 -25.00
C ALA A 65 -33.15 15.93 -26.02
N VAL A 66 -32.62 16.79 -26.89
CA VAL A 66 -33.38 17.50 -27.92
C VAL A 66 -32.74 17.24 -29.28
N ALA A 67 -33.56 16.86 -30.26
CA ALA A 67 -33.16 16.73 -31.65
C ALA A 67 -32.98 18.13 -32.26
N MET A 68 -31.94 18.33 -33.06
CA MET A 68 -31.60 19.62 -33.67
C MET A 68 -31.50 19.47 -35.19
N THR A 69 -31.82 20.53 -35.93
CA THR A 69 -31.50 20.59 -37.36
C THR A 69 -30.06 21.04 -37.56
N GLU A 70 -29.50 20.85 -38.77
CA GLU A 70 -28.13 21.26 -39.06
C GLU A 70 -27.95 22.78 -38.95
N GLU A 71 -28.96 23.56 -39.31
CA GLU A 71 -28.98 25.02 -39.16
C GLU A 71 -28.88 25.42 -37.68
N MET A 72 -29.66 24.78 -36.81
CA MET A 72 -29.62 25.02 -35.37
C MET A 72 -28.26 24.66 -34.76
N ILE A 73 -27.62 23.59 -35.25
CA ILE A 73 -26.27 23.19 -34.82
C ILE A 73 -25.22 24.20 -35.30
N ARG A 74 -25.30 24.64 -36.56
CA ARG A 74 -24.41 25.68 -37.11
C ARG A 74 -24.50 26.98 -36.33
N GLU A 75 -25.71 27.39 -35.97
CA GLU A 75 -25.93 28.57 -35.13
C GLU A 75 -25.39 28.39 -33.70
N LEU A 76 -25.71 27.25 -33.05
CA LEU A 76 -25.33 26.99 -31.66
C LEU A 76 -23.80 26.84 -31.49
N PHE A 77 -23.15 26.02 -32.30
CA PHE A 77 -21.70 25.81 -32.20
C PHE A 77 -20.91 27.03 -32.71
N GLY A 78 -21.46 27.79 -33.66
CA GLY A 78 -20.92 29.10 -34.04
C GLY A 78 -20.92 30.08 -32.85
N LYS A 79 -21.97 30.10 -32.02
CA LYS A 79 -22.00 30.88 -30.76
C LYS A 79 -20.99 30.41 -29.71
N PHE A 80 -20.60 29.13 -29.73
CA PHE A 80 -19.50 28.60 -28.92
C PHE A 80 -18.11 28.82 -29.53
N GLY A 81 -18.00 29.59 -30.62
CA GLY A 81 -16.72 29.95 -31.24
C GLY A 81 -16.07 28.82 -32.06
N TRP A 82 -16.80 27.76 -32.41
CA TRP A 82 -16.26 26.68 -33.22
C TRP A 82 -16.05 27.12 -34.66
N PRO A 83 -14.90 26.82 -35.30
CA PRO A 83 -14.70 27.05 -36.72
C PRO A 83 -15.76 26.32 -37.56
N LYS A 84 -16.22 26.96 -38.65
CA LYS A 84 -17.25 26.39 -39.53
C LYS A 84 -16.90 24.97 -39.99
N GLU A 85 -15.65 24.75 -40.38
CA GLU A 85 -15.10 23.45 -40.79
C GLU A 85 -15.19 22.38 -39.69
N THR A 86 -14.96 22.74 -38.43
CA THR A 86 -15.13 21.81 -37.29
C THR A 86 -16.60 21.41 -37.12
N VAL A 87 -17.53 22.34 -37.34
CA VAL A 87 -18.97 22.07 -37.29
C VAL A 87 -19.43 21.23 -38.49
N ASP A 88 -18.92 21.50 -39.69
CA ASP A 88 -19.14 20.68 -40.89
C ASP A 88 -18.70 19.23 -40.66
N ASN A 89 -17.46 19.01 -40.21
CA ASN A 89 -16.91 17.67 -39.93
C ASN A 89 -17.70 16.93 -38.82
N TRP A 90 -18.18 17.65 -37.80
CA TRP A 90 -19.01 17.05 -36.74
C TRP A 90 -20.39 16.63 -37.26
N ILE A 91 -21.02 17.44 -38.12
CA ILE A 91 -22.29 17.10 -38.77
C ILE A 91 -22.11 15.87 -39.66
N GLU A 92 -21.06 15.82 -40.49
CA GLU A 92 -20.75 14.66 -41.35
C GLU A 92 -20.55 13.39 -40.52
N MET A 93 -19.77 13.45 -39.43
CA MET A 93 -19.58 12.31 -38.52
C MET A 93 -20.93 11.81 -37.95
N VAL A 94 -21.81 12.72 -37.51
CA VAL A 94 -23.13 12.34 -36.96
C VAL A 94 -24.06 11.76 -38.03
N GLN A 95 -24.06 12.33 -39.24
CA GLN A 95 -24.75 11.74 -40.40
C GLN A 95 -24.20 10.34 -40.72
N GLY A 96 -22.88 10.17 -40.68
CA GLY A 96 -22.18 8.90 -40.91
C GLY A 96 -22.57 7.80 -39.92
N PHE A 97 -22.81 8.14 -38.65
CA PHE A 97 -23.46 7.24 -37.71
C PHE A 97 -24.92 6.99 -38.11
N ASP A 98 -25.73 8.03 -38.28
CA ASP A 98 -27.18 7.90 -38.50
C ASP A 98 -27.52 7.12 -39.81
N ASN A 99 -26.68 7.18 -40.86
CA ASN A 99 -26.86 6.48 -42.15
C ASN A 99 -26.11 5.12 -42.28
N ASN A 100 -25.38 4.67 -41.24
CA ASN A 100 -24.55 3.45 -41.22
C ASN A 100 -23.31 3.45 -42.14
N THR A 101 -22.83 4.61 -42.60
CA THR A 101 -21.49 4.72 -43.20
C THR A 101 -20.41 4.38 -42.16
N ILE A 102 -20.57 4.85 -40.93
CA ILE A 102 -19.78 4.41 -39.77
C ILE A 102 -20.48 3.19 -39.16
N ARG A 103 -19.87 2.01 -39.32
CA ARG A 103 -20.35 0.72 -38.81
C ARG A 103 -19.18 -0.24 -38.61
N TRP A 104 -19.40 -1.29 -37.83
CA TRP A 104 -18.45 -2.40 -37.71
C TRP A 104 -18.19 -3.09 -39.04
N THR A 105 -16.95 -3.58 -39.20
CA THR A 105 -16.53 -4.38 -40.34
C THR A 105 -17.27 -5.71 -40.40
N THR A 106 -17.47 -6.22 -41.61
CA THR A 106 -18.01 -7.56 -41.86
C THR A 106 -16.91 -8.61 -42.06
N ASN A 107 -15.65 -8.26 -41.81
CA ASN A 107 -14.52 -9.18 -41.89
C ASN A 107 -14.53 -10.18 -40.73
N GLU A 108 -14.60 -11.47 -41.04
CA GLU A 108 -14.63 -12.57 -40.05
C GLU A 108 -13.32 -12.68 -39.24
N ASN A 109 -12.22 -12.13 -39.74
CA ASN A 109 -10.92 -12.09 -39.04
C ASN A 109 -10.78 -10.90 -38.07
N ALA A 110 -11.79 -10.03 -37.94
CA ALA A 110 -11.73 -8.89 -37.02
C ALA A 110 -12.05 -9.33 -35.58
N THR A 111 -11.14 -9.03 -34.65
CA THR A 111 -11.38 -9.32 -33.22
C THR A 111 -12.19 -8.19 -32.60
N ARG A 112 -13.47 -8.45 -32.30
CA ARG A 112 -14.31 -7.53 -31.53
C ARG A 112 -14.07 -7.71 -30.03
N LYS A 113 -13.45 -6.71 -29.39
CA LYS A 113 -13.31 -6.63 -27.93
C LYS A 113 -14.39 -5.69 -27.38
N LYS A 114 -15.36 -6.26 -26.67
CA LYS A 114 -16.12 -5.52 -25.66
C LYS A 114 -15.22 -5.28 -24.46
N VAL A 115 -14.90 -4.02 -24.20
CA VAL A 115 -14.35 -3.61 -22.91
C VAL A 115 -15.46 -3.82 -21.90
N ARG A 116 -15.34 -4.81 -21.00
CA ARG A 116 -16.37 -5.03 -19.96
C ARG A 116 -16.42 -3.84 -19.02
N ASP A 117 -17.57 -3.63 -18.36
CA ASP A 117 -17.69 -2.82 -17.14
C ASP A 117 -16.87 -3.46 -16.01
N ILE A 118 -15.55 -3.30 -16.10
CA ILE A 118 -14.68 -3.29 -14.94
C ILE A 118 -14.56 -1.81 -14.62
N PHE A 119 -15.47 -1.34 -13.77
CA PHE A 119 -15.32 -0.02 -13.16
C PHE A 119 -13.97 0.04 -12.44
N PHE A 120 -13.33 1.21 -12.57
CA PHE A 120 -11.97 1.54 -12.13
C PHE A 120 -10.81 0.99 -12.99
N VAL A 121 -10.41 1.80 -13.99
CA VAL A 121 -8.99 2.23 -14.06
C VAL A 121 -8.78 3.41 -13.10
N GLU A 122 -9.14 3.20 -11.86
CA GLU A 122 -8.46 3.83 -10.73
C GLU A 122 -8.07 2.69 -9.80
N ALA A 123 -7.10 1.88 -10.25
CA ALA A 123 -6.31 1.15 -9.27
C ALA A 123 -5.84 2.21 -8.26
N THR A 124 -6.19 2.05 -6.99
CA THR A 124 -5.51 2.83 -5.95
C THR A 124 -4.04 2.52 -6.12
N HIS A 125 -3.17 3.52 -6.03
CA HIS A 125 -1.75 3.30 -6.26
C HIS A 125 -1.06 3.39 -4.91
N PHE A 126 -1.31 2.37 -4.09
CA PHE A 126 -0.82 2.34 -2.73
C PHE A 126 0.71 2.27 -2.72
N LEU A 127 1.34 3.14 -1.93
CA LEU A 127 2.79 3.21 -1.76
C LEU A 127 3.24 2.76 -0.37
N GLY A 128 2.33 2.54 0.57
CA GLY A 128 2.66 2.14 1.94
C GLY A 128 1.98 3.01 2.98
N GLY A 129 2.28 2.77 4.25
CA GLY A 129 1.68 3.46 5.36
C GLY A 129 1.85 2.72 6.68
N THR A 130 1.20 3.26 7.70
CA THR A 130 1.13 2.69 9.04
C THR A 130 -0.21 3.01 9.70
N VAL A 131 -0.62 2.15 10.63
CA VAL A 131 -1.72 2.39 11.56
C VAL A 131 -1.16 2.23 12.97
N SER A 132 -1.17 3.31 13.74
CA SER A 132 -0.79 3.30 15.15
C SER A 132 -1.98 3.65 16.05
N TRP A 133 -1.87 3.30 17.32
CA TRP A 133 -2.85 3.60 18.35
C TRP A 133 -2.13 4.05 19.62
N LYS A 134 -2.78 4.83 20.50
CA LYS A 134 -2.27 5.09 21.85
C LYS A 134 -3.42 5.37 22.81
N ALA A 135 -3.33 4.92 24.06
CA ALA A 135 -4.24 5.38 25.09
C ALA A 135 -4.01 6.88 25.35
N VAL A 136 -5.07 7.69 25.38
CA VAL A 136 -4.97 9.15 25.63
C VAL A 136 -4.54 9.43 27.08
N ALA A 137 -4.97 8.57 28.00
CA ALA A 137 -4.43 8.47 29.35
C ALA A 137 -3.97 7.01 29.56
N ASN A 138 -2.73 6.83 30.00
CA ASN A 138 -2.15 5.51 30.29
C ASN A 138 -2.59 4.93 31.65
N THR A 139 -3.30 5.71 32.47
CA THR A 139 -3.94 5.27 33.72
C THR A 139 -5.40 5.71 33.72
N THR A 140 -6.29 4.88 34.28
CA THR A 140 -7.72 5.18 34.38
C THR A 140 -8.39 4.26 35.39
N THR A 141 -9.43 4.77 36.06
CA THR A 141 -10.32 4.01 36.97
C THR A 141 -11.70 3.74 36.36
N SER A 142 -11.93 4.15 35.11
CA SER A 142 -13.14 3.87 34.34
C SER A 142 -13.15 2.43 33.83
N SER A 143 -14.30 1.92 33.38
CA SER A 143 -14.39 0.67 32.59
C SER A 143 -13.98 0.85 31.12
N THR A 144 -13.81 2.09 30.68
CA THR A 144 -13.43 2.46 29.31
C THR A 144 -12.23 3.41 29.28
N VAL A 145 -11.49 3.40 28.18
CA VAL A 145 -10.36 4.28 27.91
C VAL A 145 -10.54 4.95 26.54
N SER A 146 -10.15 6.22 26.43
CA SER A 146 -10.05 6.89 25.12
C SER A 146 -8.77 6.45 24.42
N VAL A 147 -8.90 5.85 23.23
CA VAL A 147 -7.78 5.42 22.39
C VAL A 147 -7.74 6.29 21.15
N MET A 148 -6.60 6.92 20.90
CA MET A 148 -6.34 7.69 19.68
C MET A 148 -5.71 6.77 18.64
N PHE A 149 -6.43 6.52 17.56
CA PHE A 149 -5.93 5.83 16.37
C PHE A 149 -5.35 6.87 15.42
N THR A 150 -4.21 6.60 14.81
CA THR A 150 -3.62 7.43 13.75
C THR A 150 -3.35 6.56 12.53
N GLN A 151 -4.00 6.92 11.43
CA GLN A 151 -3.76 6.37 10.11
C GLN A 151 -2.82 7.35 9.38
N SER A 152 -1.83 6.83 8.68
CA SER A 152 -1.04 7.60 7.74
C SER A 152 -0.67 6.72 6.57
N TYR A 153 -1.27 7.01 5.41
CA TYR A 153 -0.99 6.28 4.18
C TYR A 153 -0.24 7.16 3.18
N GLN A 154 0.37 6.49 2.22
CA GLN A 154 1.07 7.11 1.10
C GLN A 154 0.50 6.55 -0.19
N TRP A 155 0.18 7.46 -1.10
CA TRP A 155 -0.52 7.19 -2.34
C TRP A 155 0.20 7.86 -3.49
N ARG A 156 0.18 7.22 -4.66
CA ARG A 156 0.79 7.81 -5.85
C ARG A 156 0.07 9.09 -6.27
N LEU A 157 0.84 10.15 -6.42
CA LEU A 157 0.34 11.51 -6.59
C LEU A 157 -0.47 11.65 -7.88
N SER A 158 0.01 11.06 -8.97
CA SER A 158 -0.58 11.13 -10.32
C SER A 158 -1.98 10.52 -10.45
N THR A 159 -2.46 9.74 -9.47
CA THR A 159 -3.66 8.91 -9.63
C THR A 159 -4.60 8.84 -8.43
N ALA A 160 -4.14 9.11 -7.20
CA ALA A 160 -4.95 8.94 -5.98
C ALA A 160 -5.73 10.19 -5.54
N GLY A 161 -6.02 11.12 -6.45
CA GLY A 161 -6.73 12.38 -6.15
C GLY A 161 -5.87 13.65 -6.10
N TYR A 162 -4.58 13.56 -6.43
CA TYR A 162 -3.61 14.66 -6.58
C TYR A 162 -3.52 15.67 -5.42
N CYS A 163 -2.71 15.34 -4.40
CA CYS A 163 -2.35 16.32 -3.37
C CYS A 163 -1.47 17.46 -3.90
N ASN A 164 -1.72 18.67 -3.41
CA ASN A 164 -0.93 19.86 -3.70
C ASN A 164 -0.96 20.82 -2.51
N GLN A 165 -0.23 21.93 -2.60
CA GLN A 165 -0.13 22.94 -1.54
C GLN A 165 -1.50 23.50 -1.11
N THR A 166 -2.43 23.69 -2.05
CA THR A 166 -3.80 24.18 -1.76
C THR A 166 -4.58 23.17 -0.93
N TYR A 167 -4.42 21.87 -1.19
CA TYR A 167 -5.12 20.82 -0.44
C TYR A 167 -4.62 20.72 1.00
N ILE A 168 -3.30 20.85 1.22
CA ILE A 168 -2.67 20.88 2.55
C ILE A 168 -3.15 22.11 3.35
N MET A 169 -3.26 23.28 2.71
CA MET A 169 -3.75 24.50 3.36
C MET A 169 -5.25 24.43 3.67
N ASN A 170 -6.08 24.01 2.71
CA ASN A 170 -7.53 23.99 2.84
C ASN A 170 -8.07 22.75 3.58
N LYS A 171 -7.23 21.74 3.81
CA LYS A 171 -7.60 20.43 4.38
C LYS A 171 -8.70 19.73 3.57
N SER A 172 -8.74 20.00 2.26
CA SER A 172 -9.81 19.58 1.35
C SER A 172 -9.36 19.64 -0.11
N PRO A 173 -9.77 18.68 -0.96
CA PRO A 173 -10.45 17.43 -0.62
C PRO A 173 -9.57 16.49 0.24
N LEU A 174 -10.20 15.47 0.81
CA LEU A 174 -9.49 14.35 1.45
C LEU A 174 -8.89 13.43 0.38
N ILE A 175 -7.82 12.73 0.73
CA ILE A 175 -7.17 11.71 -0.10
C ILE A 175 -7.20 10.35 0.60
N PRO A 176 -7.24 9.21 -0.12
CA PRO A 176 -7.53 9.11 -1.54
C PRO A 176 -8.99 9.52 -1.83
N THR A 177 -9.34 9.70 -3.10
CA THR A 177 -10.74 9.93 -3.54
C THR A 177 -11.67 8.75 -3.24
N GLN A 178 -11.10 7.55 -3.09
CA GLN A 178 -11.82 6.30 -2.89
C GLN A 178 -12.13 6.05 -1.42
N THR A 179 -13.35 5.60 -1.14
CA THR A 179 -13.76 5.23 0.22
C THR A 179 -13.26 3.83 0.59
N GLY A 180 -12.61 3.72 1.74
CA GLY A 180 -12.33 2.45 2.42
C GLY A 180 -12.56 2.58 3.93
N ILE A 181 -12.43 1.46 4.64
CA ILE A 181 -12.56 1.42 6.10
C ILE A 181 -11.43 0.66 6.77
N LEU A 182 -10.99 1.17 7.91
CA LEU A 182 -10.18 0.46 8.89
C LEU A 182 -11.14 -0.30 9.80
N ALA A 183 -11.36 -1.57 9.51
CA ALA A 183 -12.37 -2.42 10.14
C ALA A 183 -11.77 -3.26 11.27
N CYS A 184 -12.60 -3.71 12.23
CA CYS A 184 -12.18 -4.79 13.12
C CYS A 184 -12.29 -6.14 12.40
N VAL A 185 -11.24 -6.96 12.52
CA VAL A 185 -11.14 -8.27 11.84
C VAL A 185 -11.06 -9.45 12.81
N SER A 186 -10.89 -9.21 14.11
CA SER A 186 -10.98 -10.26 15.14
C SER A 186 -12.43 -10.62 15.48
N SER A 187 -12.75 -11.91 15.54
CA SER A 187 -14.13 -12.42 15.63
C SER A 187 -14.49 -13.11 16.95
N THR A 188 -13.57 -13.24 17.90
CA THR A 188 -13.73 -14.11 19.08
C THR A 188 -14.48 -13.51 20.28
N THR A 189 -14.70 -12.18 20.31
CA THR A 189 -15.27 -11.48 21.48
C THR A 189 -16.49 -10.60 21.18
N GLY A 190 -17.16 -10.79 20.05
CA GLY A 190 -18.50 -10.26 19.74
C GLY A 190 -18.58 -8.76 19.39
N PHE A 191 -17.88 -7.90 20.12
CA PHE A 191 -17.68 -6.49 19.80
C PHE A 191 -16.27 -6.09 20.23
N CYS A 192 -15.49 -5.49 19.33
CA CYS A 192 -14.07 -5.21 19.51
C CYS A 192 -13.81 -4.06 20.51
N GLY A 193 -14.13 -4.29 21.78
CA GLY A 193 -14.15 -3.27 22.84
C GLY A 193 -15.09 -2.09 22.59
N GLY A 194 -16.06 -2.21 21.67
CA GLY A 194 -16.90 -1.09 21.21
C GLY A 194 -16.32 -0.28 20.04
N TYR A 195 -15.18 -0.71 19.46
CA TYR A 195 -14.60 -0.11 18.25
C TYR A 195 -15.62 -0.03 17.10
N SER A 196 -15.69 1.14 16.48
CA SER A 196 -16.46 1.42 15.25
C SER A 196 -15.50 1.60 14.08
N SER A 197 -15.80 1.00 12.93
CA SER A 197 -14.98 1.12 11.72
C SER A 197 -14.80 2.58 11.31
N MET A 198 -13.55 2.99 11.06
CA MET A 198 -13.20 4.35 10.66
C MET A 198 -12.99 4.43 9.16
N SER A 199 -13.20 5.61 8.56
CA SER A 199 -12.82 5.80 7.16
C SER A 199 -11.30 5.97 7.02
N ILE A 200 -10.76 5.53 5.89
CA ILE A 200 -9.35 5.66 5.53
C ILE A 200 -9.03 6.98 4.80
N VAL A 201 -10.06 7.76 4.42
CA VAL A 201 -9.81 9.05 3.76
C VAL A 201 -9.26 10.05 4.78
N GLU A 202 -8.17 10.66 4.41
CA GLU A 202 -7.26 11.39 5.28
C GLU A 202 -6.93 12.77 4.72
N TYR A 203 -6.44 13.66 5.57
CA TYR A 203 -5.99 14.98 5.13
C TYR A 203 -4.62 14.83 4.50
N CYS A 204 -4.38 15.43 3.32
CA CYS A 204 -3.02 15.45 2.79
C CYS A 204 -2.09 16.27 3.70
N THR A 205 -0.92 15.72 3.99
CA THR A 205 0.12 16.32 4.82
C THR A 205 1.36 16.74 4.03
N ASP A 206 1.70 16.02 2.95
CA ASP A 206 2.78 16.40 2.03
C ASP A 206 2.62 15.77 0.64
N PHE A 207 3.35 16.28 -0.35
CA PHE A 207 3.45 15.68 -1.68
C PHE A 207 4.85 15.87 -2.27
N SER A 208 5.20 14.97 -3.20
CA SER A 208 6.40 15.01 -4.03
C SER A 208 6.06 14.65 -5.47
N THR A 209 6.25 15.62 -6.36
CA THR A 209 6.16 15.39 -7.82
C THR A 209 7.36 14.61 -8.35
N PHE A 210 8.48 14.58 -7.62
CA PHE A 210 9.68 13.83 -8.00
C PHE A 210 9.53 12.33 -7.73
N LEU A 211 8.98 11.98 -6.57
CA LEU A 211 8.72 10.59 -6.18
C LEU A 211 7.38 10.06 -6.70
N ASP A 212 6.53 10.93 -7.27
CA ASP A 212 5.14 10.65 -7.64
C ASP A 212 4.35 10.14 -6.43
N SER A 213 4.52 10.78 -5.28
CA SER A 213 4.02 10.35 -3.96
C SER A 213 3.28 11.48 -3.24
N SER A 214 2.28 11.11 -2.46
CA SER A 214 1.51 11.98 -1.58
C SER A 214 1.30 11.27 -0.25
N SER A 215 1.49 11.98 0.86
CA SER A 215 1.24 11.46 2.21
C SER A 215 -0.03 12.07 2.77
N GLY A 216 -0.83 11.23 3.44
CA GLY A 216 -1.93 11.70 4.27
C GLY A 216 -1.74 11.35 5.74
N GLN A 217 -2.60 11.93 6.56
CA GLN A 217 -2.77 11.54 7.96
C GLN A 217 -4.18 11.85 8.45
N ILE A 218 -4.74 10.97 9.26
CA ILE A 218 -5.92 11.25 10.08
C ILE A 218 -5.80 10.60 11.45
N SER A 219 -6.13 11.35 12.50
CA SER A 219 -6.20 10.84 13.88
C SER A 219 -7.64 10.93 14.39
N THR A 220 -8.12 9.84 14.97
CA THR A 220 -9.49 9.69 15.47
C THR A 220 -9.45 9.08 16.86
N VAL A 221 -10.16 9.68 17.81
CA VAL A 221 -10.30 9.14 19.17
C VAL A 221 -11.58 8.33 19.27
N GLN A 222 -11.49 7.10 19.78
CA GLN A 222 -12.65 6.28 20.15
C GLN A 222 -12.59 5.89 21.62
N THR A 223 -13.76 5.63 22.21
CA THR A 223 -13.86 5.10 23.58
C THR A 223 -13.98 3.58 23.52
N ILE A 224 -13.01 2.88 24.10
CA ILE A 224 -12.87 1.43 24.03
C ILE A 224 -12.92 0.82 25.43
N THR A 225 -13.56 -0.33 25.61
CA THR A 225 -13.61 -1.09 26.87
C THR A 225 -12.21 -1.58 27.26
N ILE A 226 -11.81 -1.37 28.52
CA ILE A 226 -10.51 -1.81 29.05
C ILE A 226 -10.42 -3.34 29.08
N GLY A 227 -9.22 -3.90 28.91
CA GLY A 227 -8.99 -5.34 28.83
C GLY A 227 -9.41 -5.97 27.49
N SER A 228 -9.90 -5.17 26.54
CA SER A 228 -10.19 -5.65 25.19
C SER A 228 -8.90 -5.97 24.44
N GLN A 229 -8.87 -7.15 23.82
CA GLN A 229 -7.84 -7.55 22.87
C GLN A 229 -8.51 -7.85 21.52
N PHE A 230 -8.11 -7.15 20.47
CA PHE A 230 -8.67 -7.27 19.13
C PHE A 230 -7.71 -6.75 18.07
N CYS A 231 -7.95 -7.09 16.81
CA CYS A 231 -7.15 -6.61 15.69
C CYS A 231 -8.02 -5.86 14.69
N ILE A 232 -7.44 -4.81 14.11
CA ILE A 232 -8.05 -3.99 13.06
C ILE A 232 -7.19 -4.07 11.80
N ALA A 233 -7.81 -4.00 10.63
CA ALA A 233 -7.10 -4.00 9.35
C ALA A 233 -7.76 -3.07 8.33
N PHE A 234 -6.94 -2.50 7.46
CA PHE A 234 -7.38 -1.90 6.21
C PHE A 234 -6.83 -2.74 5.04
N GLU A 235 -7.74 -3.40 4.33
CA GLU A 235 -7.44 -4.35 3.26
C GLU A 235 -7.92 -3.81 1.90
N SER A 236 -7.11 -3.99 0.85
CA SER A 236 -7.49 -3.66 -0.54
C SER A 236 -6.59 -4.34 -1.59
N GLY A 237 -6.81 -4.05 -2.87
CA GLY A 237 -6.36 -4.87 -4.01
C GLY A 237 -5.46 -4.20 -5.05
N SER A 238 -4.69 -3.18 -4.69
CA SER A 238 -3.88 -2.40 -5.66
C SER A 238 -2.65 -1.69 -5.04
N TRP A 239 -1.58 -2.43 -4.77
CA TRP A 239 -0.26 -1.79 -4.78
C TRP A 239 0.00 -1.15 -6.16
N VAL A 240 0.89 -0.15 -6.24
CA VAL A 240 1.58 0.09 -7.53
C VAL A 240 2.25 -1.21 -8.00
N PRO A 241 2.47 -1.42 -9.31
CA PRO A 241 3.01 -2.70 -9.77
C PRO A 241 4.34 -3.07 -9.11
N VAL A 242 4.30 -4.16 -8.32
CA VAL A 242 5.40 -4.61 -7.48
C VAL A 242 5.91 -5.99 -7.89
N GLN A 243 7.21 -6.18 -7.68
CA GLN A 243 7.89 -7.46 -7.72
C GLN A 243 7.65 -8.21 -6.40
N VAL A 244 7.00 -9.37 -6.47
CA VAL A 244 6.59 -10.23 -5.35
C VAL A 244 7.35 -11.57 -5.36
N ALA A 245 7.35 -12.27 -4.22
CA ALA A 245 7.98 -13.59 -4.14
C ALA A 245 7.20 -14.62 -4.98
N CYS A 246 7.85 -15.23 -5.96
CA CYS A 246 7.17 -16.08 -6.93
C CYS A 246 6.78 -17.45 -6.32
N VAL A 247 5.49 -17.80 -6.39
CA VAL A 247 5.04 -19.17 -6.12
C VAL A 247 5.42 -20.04 -7.33
N SER A 248 6.10 -21.16 -7.06
CA SER A 248 6.97 -21.86 -8.04
C SER A 248 6.25 -22.70 -9.12
N SER A 249 5.19 -22.17 -9.74
CA SER A 249 4.42 -22.86 -10.79
C SER A 249 3.82 -21.97 -11.89
N ILE A 250 3.80 -20.63 -11.77
CA ILE A 250 3.12 -19.75 -12.76
C ILE A 250 4.02 -18.63 -13.35
N GLY A 251 5.32 -18.62 -13.05
CA GLY A 251 6.33 -17.86 -13.80
C GLY A 251 6.30 -16.32 -13.72
N SER A 252 5.22 -15.69 -13.28
CA SER A 252 5.19 -14.24 -12.99
C SER A 252 5.59 -13.97 -11.55
N CYS A 253 6.61 -13.13 -11.38
CA CYS A 253 7.00 -12.55 -10.09
C CYS A 253 6.55 -11.08 -9.95
N TYR A 254 5.69 -10.61 -10.86
CA TYR A 254 5.24 -9.22 -10.94
C TYR A 254 3.71 -9.18 -10.86
N ASN A 255 3.18 -8.34 -9.97
CA ASN A 255 1.74 -8.21 -9.75
C ASN A 255 1.32 -6.73 -9.75
N GLY A 256 0.57 -6.34 -10.78
CA GLY A 256 0.01 -5.00 -10.98
C GLY A 256 -1.29 -4.73 -10.21
N GLY A 257 -1.78 -5.71 -9.44
CA GLY A 257 -2.95 -5.61 -8.57
C GLY A 257 -2.73 -6.40 -7.30
N ALA A 258 -1.51 -6.34 -6.74
CA ALA A 258 -1.19 -7.03 -5.49
C ALA A 258 -2.06 -6.48 -4.36
N GLY A 259 -2.66 -7.39 -3.61
CA GLY A 259 -3.38 -7.06 -2.39
C GLY A 259 -2.45 -6.50 -1.31
N TRP A 260 -3.01 -5.63 -0.48
CA TRP A 260 -2.38 -5.17 0.75
C TRP A 260 -3.36 -5.31 1.91
N SER A 261 -2.82 -5.57 3.10
CA SER A 261 -3.50 -5.38 4.37
C SER A 261 -2.58 -4.57 5.25
N ILE A 262 -3.05 -3.49 5.87
CA ILE A 262 -2.38 -2.89 7.03
C ILE A 262 -3.16 -3.31 8.27
N GLY A 263 -2.70 -4.40 8.88
CA GLY A 263 -3.28 -4.99 10.09
C GLY A 263 -2.47 -4.63 11.35
N CYS A 264 -3.14 -4.31 12.44
CA CYS A 264 -2.52 -4.18 13.76
C CYS A 264 -3.42 -4.78 14.86
N CYS A 265 -2.80 -5.31 15.92
CA CYS A 265 -3.52 -5.77 17.10
C CYS A 265 -3.33 -4.82 18.28
N LEU A 266 -4.40 -4.67 19.05
CA LEU A 266 -4.49 -3.87 20.26
C LEU A 266 -4.63 -4.78 21.47
N ASP A 267 -3.88 -4.48 22.52
CA ASP A 267 -4.06 -5.06 23.84
C ASP A 267 -4.24 -3.93 24.86
N LEU A 268 -5.45 -3.81 25.40
CA LEU A 268 -5.81 -2.81 26.41
C LEU A 268 -5.86 -3.40 27.83
N ASN A 269 -5.23 -4.55 28.06
CA ASN A 269 -5.01 -5.03 29.42
C ASN A 269 -4.06 -4.09 30.17
N ILE A 270 -4.31 -3.93 31.47
CA ILE A 270 -3.45 -3.16 32.36
C ILE A 270 -2.20 -4.01 32.64
N ARG A 271 -1.01 -3.47 32.35
CA ARG A 271 0.29 -4.07 32.68
C ARG A 271 0.45 -4.15 34.20
N TYR A 272 1.39 -4.97 34.67
CA TYR A 272 1.58 -5.20 36.11
C TYR A 272 2.07 -3.96 36.88
N ASP A 273 2.63 -2.97 36.17
CA ASP A 273 3.05 -1.66 36.68
C ASP A 273 1.86 -0.67 36.80
N GLY A 274 0.65 -1.09 36.43
CA GLY A 274 -0.58 -0.31 36.57
C GLY A 274 -0.92 0.61 35.40
N ILE A 275 -0.15 0.58 34.31
CA ILE A 275 -0.42 1.37 33.10
C ILE A 275 -0.98 0.52 31.95
N ILE A 276 -1.73 1.15 31.06
CA ILE A 276 -2.12 0.59 29.77
C ILE A 276 -0.90 0.67 28.83
N ASN A 277 -0.77 -0.30 27.92
CA ASN A 277 0.36 -0.34 26.99
C ASN A 277 0.49 0.94 26.16
N THR A 278 1.71 1.42 25.99
CA THR A 278 2.03 2.58 25.15
C THR A 278 2.87 2.08 23.98
N PRO A 279 2.24 1.71 22.85
CA PRO A 279 2.95 1.08 21.74
C PRO A 279 3.94 2.06 21.07
N PRO A 280 4.97 1.55 20.37
CA PRO A 280 5.88 2.37 19.60
C PRO A 280 5.16 3.08 18.45
N VAL A 281 5.77 4.13 17.92
CA VAL A 281 5.42 4.74 16.64
C VAL A 281 6.53 4.45 15.66
N ALA A 282 6.18 3.90 14.50
CA ALA A 282 7.12 3.64 13.42
C ALA A 282 6.51 4.08 12.09
N THR A 283 7.29 4.75 11.25
CA THR A 283 6.83 5.25 9.96
C THR A 283 7.98 5.40 8.97
N VAL A 284 7.73 5.13 7.70
CA VAL A 284 8.75 5.13 6.63
C VAL A 284 8.21 5.86 5.40
N VAL A 285 9.01 6.78 4.88
CA VAL A 285 8.76 7.50 3.62
C VAL A 285 8.82 6.52 2.46
N SER A 286 7.90 6.65 1.50
CA SER A 286 7.79 5.75 0.36
C SER A 286 7.61 6.51 -0.96
N PRO A 287 8.30 6.10 -2.04
CA PRO A 287 9.29 5.03 -2.11
C PRO A 287 10.70 5.41 -1.61
N ILE A 288 11.44 4.41 -1.12
CA ILE A 288 12.88 4.47 -0.87
C ILE A 288 13.65 4.12 -2.16
N ASN A 289 14.49 5.03 -2.65
CA ASN A 289 15.33 4.82 -3.83
C ASN A 289 16.56 3.98 -3.49
N VAL A 290 16.73 2.84 -4.18
CA VAL A 290 17.92 1.98 -4.07
C VAL A 290 18.62 1.90 -5.43
N PRO A 291 19.90 2.33 -5.54
CA PRO A 291 20.68 2.18 -6.76
C PRO A 291 20.80 0.72 -7.20
N VAL A 292 20.62 0.44 -8.49
CA VAL A 292 20.81 -0.90 -9.08
C VAL A 292 22.22 -1.44 -8.86
N ASN A 293 22.34 -2.76 -8.66
CA ASN A 293 23.61 -3.45 -8.38
C ASN A 293 24.38 -2.88 -7.18
N SER A 294 23.67 -2.66 -6.07
CA SER A 294 24.21 -2.22 -4.78
C SER A 294 23.62 -3.01 -3.61
N ILE A 295 24.23 -2.87 -2.43
CA ILE A 295 23.63 -3.28 -1.17
C ILE A 295 23.34 -2.00 -0.40
N THR A 296 22.07 -1.77 -0.06
CA THR A 296 21.64 -0.59 0.71
C THR A 296 21.06 -1.04 2.05
N ASN A 297 21.52 -0.41 3.12
CA ASN A 297 20.89 -0.52 4.43
C ASN A 297 19.81 0.56 4.55
N ILE A 298 18.67 0.19 5.13
CA ILE A 298 17.53 1.05 5.40
C ILE A 298 17.19 0.83 6.88
N ASP A 299 17.44 1.84 7.70
CA ASP A 299 17.12 1.82 9.12
C ASP A 299 15.65 2.25 9.29
N ILE A 300 14.79 1.38 9.81
CA ILE A 300 13.36 1.67 10.01
C ILE A 300 13.23 2.56 11.26
N PRO A 301 12.71 3.80 11.16
CA PRO A 301 12.60 4.68 12.31
C PRO A 301 11.51 4.17 13.25
N VAL A 302 11.95 3.81 14.44
CA VAL A 302 11.12 3.33 15.56
C VAL A 302 11.31 4.30 16.71
N ILE A 303 10.21 4.80 17.22
CA ILE A 303 10.15 5.72 18.35
C ILE A 303 9.34 5.03 19.42
N ASP A 304 9.97 4.78 20.56
CA ASP A 304 9.32 4.17 21.70
C ASP A 304 9.20 5.16 22.88
N ALA A 305 8.08 5.12 23.59
CA ALA A 305 7.68 6.18 24.51
C ALA A 305 8.00 5.87 25.99
N ASN A 306 8.18 4.60 26.33
CA ASN A 306 8.42 4.10 27.69
C ASN A 306 9.74 3.30 27.81
N ASN A 307 10.49 3.17 26.73
CA ASN A 307 11.78 2.47 26.63
C ASN A 307 11.65 0.95 26.88
N ASP A 308 10.59 0.35 26.33
CA ASP A 308 10.39 -1.09 26.23
C ASP A 308 11.32 -1.70 25.15
N VAL A 309 11.38 -3.04 25.07
CA VAL A 309 12.27 -3.74 24.13
C VAL A 309 11.59 -3.93 22.78
N ILE A 310 11.86 -3.03 21.84
CA ILE A 310 11.33 -3.16 20.48
C ILE A 310 12.11 -4.18 19.65
N ARG A 311 11.38 -5.01 18.88
CA ARG A 311 11.93 -5.86 17.83
C ARG A 311 11.07 -5.78 16.57
N CYS A 312 11.67 -6.00 15.41
CA CYS A 312 10.97 -6.02 14.14
C CYS A 312 10.94 -7.42 13.51
N ARG A 313 9.82 -7.78 12.89
CA ARG A 313 9.69 -8.98 12.06
C ARG A 313 9.04 -8.66 10.73
N TRP A 314 9.07 -9.61 9.81
CA TRP A 314 8.24 -9.57 8.62
C TRP A 314 6.76 -9.70 9.00
N ALA A 315 5.90 -9.01 8.27
CA ALA A 315 4.46 -9.20 8.37
C ALA A 315 4.08 -10.60 7.85
N GLU A 316 3.13 -11.26 8.49
CA GLU A 316 2.71 -12.63 8.19
C GLU A 316 1.18 -12.74 8.04
N TYR A 317 0.75 -13.74 7.26
CA TYR A 317 -0.65 -14.16 7.23
C TYR A 317 -0.90 -15.19 8.33
N THR A 318 -1.78 -14.88 9.27
CA THR A 318 -2.19 -15.76 10.36
C THR A 318 -3.68 -16.07 10.31
N SER A 319 -4.16 -17.06 11.07
CA SER A 319 -5.60 -17.34 11.19
C SER A 319 -6.39 -16.25 11.95
N SER A 320 -5.70 -15.30 12.58
CA SER A 320 -6.26 -14.23 13.43
C SER A 320 -6.19 -12.85 12.76
N LEU A 321 -5.23 -12.64 11.87
CA LEU A 321 -4.97 -11.38 11.18
C LEU A 321 -4.17 -11.67 9.91
N ASP A 322 -4.60 -11.07 8.79
CA ASP A 322 -3.75 -10.85 7.63
C ASP A 322 -3.03 -9.51 7.80
N GLU A 323 -1.70 -9.51 7.93
CA GLU A 323 -0.90 -8.30 8.17
C GLU A 323 -0.37 -7.65 6.87
N CYS A 324 -0.59 -8.26 5.70
CA CYS A 324 0.18 -7.94 4.49
C CYS A 324 -0.38 -8.44 3.14
N ALA A 325 -1.37 -9.33 3.10
CA ALA A 325 -1.94 -9.96 1.92
C ALA A 325 -0.88 -10.53 0.95
N ASP A 326 -0.82 -10.06 -0.30
CA ASP A 326 0.06 -10.63 -1.34
C ASP A 326 1.55 -10.36 -1.10
N VAL A 327 1.90 -9.44 -0.18
CA VAL A 327 3.30 -9.02 0.07
C VAL A 327 3.85 -9.54 1.40
N CYS A 328 3.23 -10.56 1.98
CA CYS A 328 3.67 -11.20 3.23
C CYS A 328 5.02 -11.92 3.14
N GLY A 329 5.71 -11.98 4.29
CA GLY A 329 6.99 -12.66 4.45
C GLY A 329 8.19 -11.89 3.89
N VAL A 330 9.28 -12.60 3.62
CA VAL A 330 10.57 -11.99 3.25
C VAL A 330 10.56 -11.49 1.80
N ALA A 331 10.70 -10.18 1.61
CA ALA A 331 10.80 -9.59 0.28
C ALA A 331 12.07 -10.04 -0.48
N VAL A 332 11.97 -10.24 -1.80
CA VAL A 332 13.03 -10.84 -2.61
C VAL A 332 14.31 -10.00 -2.61
N GLY A 333 15.41 -10.59 -2.12
CA GLY A 333 16.71 -9.93 -2.03
C GLY A 333 16.91 -9.06 -0.77
N SER A 334 16.07 -9.24 0.24
CA SER A 334 16.16 -8.52 1.51
C SER A 334 16.52 -9.42 2.70
N THR A 335 17.11 -8.83 3.74
CA THR A 335 17.29 -9.44 5.07
C THR A 335 17.02 -8.40 6.16
N LEU A 336 16.40 -8.81 7.27
CA LEU A 336 16.04 -7.94 8.39
C LEU A 336 16.86 -8.34 9.62
N ASN A 337 17.45 -7.36 10.30
CA ASN A 337 17.93 -7.54 11.68
C ASN A 337 16.82 -7.14 12.66
N SER A 338 16.19 -8.15 13.25
CA SER A 338 15.05 -7.96 14.16
C SER A 338 15.35 -7.16 15.42
N ASN A 339 16.60 -7.09 15.88
CA ASN A 339 16.94 -6.45 17.16
C ASN A 339 17.19 -4.94 17.07
N ASN A 340 17.35 -4.40 15.86
CA ASN A 340 17.57 -2.97 15.63
C ASN A 340 16.77 -2.44 14.43
N CYS A 341 15.80 -3.22 13.93
CA CYS A 341 14.92 -2.87 12.83
C CYS A 341 15.66 -2.39 11.55
N ARG A 342 16.88 -2.90 11.31
CA ARG A 342 17.66 -2.57 10.12
C ARG A 342 17.38 -3.57 9.00
N LEU A 343 16.84 -3.07 7.90
CA LEU A 343 16.68 -3.79 6.65
C LEU A 343 17.94 -3.66 5.79
N THR A 344 18.41 -4.76 5.22
CA THR A 344 19.45 -4.78 4.18
C THR A 344 18.82 -5.26 2.89
N PHE A 345 18.94 -4.49 1.81
CA PHE A 345 18.39 -4.84 0.50
C PHE A 345 19.50 -4.91 -0.55
N ASN A 346 19.57 -6.04 -1.25
CA ASN A 346 20.52 -6.30 -2.33
C ASN A 346 19.82 -6.14 -3.69
N SER A 347 20.24 -5.13 -4.46
CA SER A 347 19.68 -4.82 -5.78
C SER A 347 20.46 -5.41 -6.97
N THR A 348 21.36 -6.36 -6.70
CA THR A 348 22.11 -7.07 -7.75
C THR A 348 21.17 -7.84 -8.67
N GLY A 349 21.22 -7.54 -9.96
CA GLY A 349 20.39 -8.19 -10.99
C GLY A 349 18.92 -7.73 -11.06
N LYS A 350 18.53 -6.65 -10.36
CA LYS A 350 17.18 -6.07 -10.43
C LYS A 350 17.08 -5.01 -11.55
N THR A 351 15.87 -4.73 -12.05
CA THR A 351 15.66 -3.75 -13.14
C THR A 351 15.45 -2.36 -12.57
N VAL A 352 16.01 -1.33 -13.22
CA VAL A 352 15.69 0.07 -12.90
C VAL A 352 14.22 0.34 -13.21
N GLY A 353 13.51 0.98 -12.28
CA GLY A 353 12.08 1.24 -12.35
C GLY A 353 11.19 0.21 -11.64
N ASP A 354 11.73 -0.97 -11.28
CA ASP A 354 11.01 -1.96 -10.46
C ASP A 354 10.71 -1.40 -9.06
N TYR A 355 9.52 -1.73 -8.53
CA TYR A 355 9.16 -1.55 -7.13
C TYR A 355 9.14 -2.89 -6.39
N TYR A 356 9.55 -2.88 -5.13
CA TYR A 356 9.48 -4.01 -4.21
C TYR A 356 8.76 -3.57 -2.94
N ALA A 357 7.68 -4.25 -2.57
CA ALA A 357 7.00 -4.01 -1.31
C ALA A 357 7.77 -4.59 -0.14
N ILE A 358 7.82 -3.84 0.96
CA ILE A 358 8.34 -4.24 2.26
C ILE A 358 7.19 -4.11 3.25
N ALA A 359 6.82 -5.21 3.92
CA ALA A 359 5.82 -5.23 4.97
C ALA A 359 6.42 -5.79 6.26
N LEU A 360 6.48 -4.95 7.30
CA LEU A 360 7.09 -5.25 8.59
C LEU A 360 6.11 -5.00 9.73
N MET A 361 6.29 -5.73 10.82
CA MET A 361 5.67 -5.45 12.11
C MET A 361 6.74 -4.98 13.08
N VAL A 362 6.51 -3.83 13.70
CA VAL A 362 7.32 -3.27 14.78
C VAL A 362 6.65 -3.63 16.10
N GLU A 363 7.31 -4.44 16.90
CA GLU A 363 6.69 -5.16 18.01
C GLU A 363 7.32 -4.80 19.35
N ASP A 364 6.44 -4.55 20.31
CA ASP A 364 6.74 -4.07 21.65
C ASP A 364 6.79 -5.22 22.65
N PHE A 365 7.90 -5.34 23.39
CA PHE A 365 8.09 -6.37 24.40
C PHE A 365 8.56 -5.81 25.73
N TRP A 366 7.85 -6.21 26.79
CA TRP A 366 8.20 -5.89 28.19
C TRP A 366 9.68 -6.17 28.54
N THR A 367 10.24 -7.29 28.09
CA THR A 367 11.65 -7.65 28.28
C THR A 367 12.21 -8.33 27.03
N SER A 368 13.54 -8.33 26.91
CA SER A 368 14.29 -9.09 25.91
C SER A 368 14.03 -10.60 25.93
N SER A 369 13.52 -11.13 27.05
CA SER A 369 13.12 -12.52 27.24
C SER A 369 11.65 -12.81 26.91
N SER A 370 10.80 -11.81 26.68
CA SER A 370 9.41 -12.05 26.30
C SER A 370 9.32 -12.69 24.90
N SER A 371 8.37 -13.60 24.71
CA SER A 371 8.05 -14.22 23.42
C SER A 371 6.72 -13.74 22.82
N VAL A 372 5.95 -12.92 23.54
CA VAL A 372 4.66 -12.38 23.10
C VAL A 372 4.74 -10.85 23.17
N PRO A 373 4.42 -10.13 22.08
CA PRO A 373 4.39 -8.67 22.11
C PRO A 373 3.11 -8.15 22.77
N PHE A 374 3.19 -6.98 23.39
CA PHE A 374 2.01 -6.25 23.86
C PHE A 374 1.33 -5.47 22.74
N SER A 375 2.08 -5.09 21.72
CA SER A 375 1.55 -4.41 20.53
C SER A 375 2.43 -4.68 19.32
N SER A 376 1.80 -4.66 18.14
CA SER A 376 2.45 -4.85 16.86
C SER A 376 1.96 -3.79 15.88
N ILE A 377 2.86 -2.90 15.45
CA ILE A 377 2.56 -1.76 14.59
C ILE A 377 3.04 -2.06 13.16
N PRO A 378 2.14 -2.08 12.16
CA PRO A 378 2.49 -2.34 10.78
C PRO A 378 3.21 -1.14 10.17
N VAL A 379 4.29 -1.42 9.44
CA VAL A 379 5.03 -0.47 8.62
C VAL A 379 5.19 -1.07 7.24
N GLN A 380 4.55 -0.45 6.25
CA GLN A 380 4.64 -0.86 4.86
C GLN A 380 5.16 0.27 4.00
N PHE A 381 6.07 -0.04 3.09
CA PHE A 381 6.66 0.93 2.15
C PHE A 381 7.23 0.22 0.92
N LEU A 382 7.63 0.99 -0.08
CA LEU A 382 8.23 0.49 -1.30
C LEU A 382 9.71 0.82 -1.39
N ILE A 383 10.47 -0.10 -1.98
CA ILE A 383 11.80 0.17 -2.52
C ILE A 383 11.66 0.33 -4.03
N LYS A 384 12.14 1.44 -4.58
CA LYS A 384 12.22 1.74 -6.02
C LYS A 384 13.66 1.58 -6.49
N ILE A 385 13.89 0.76 -7.53
CA ILE A 385 15.23 0.61 -8.09
C ILE A 385 15.53 1.81 -8.99
N VAL A 386 16.61 2.53 -8.70
CA VAL A 386 17.07 3.68 -9.49
C VAL A 386 18.38 3.38 -10.23
N SER A 387 18.67 4.17 -11.26
CA SER A 387 19.96 4.11 -11.98
C SER A 387 21.13 4.27 -11.02
N LYS A 388 22.25 3.58 -11.30
CA LYS A 388 23.46 3.70 -10.49
C LYS A 388 24.04 5.11 -10.65
N PRO A 389 24.18 5.90 -9.57
CA PRO A 389 24.65 7.27 -9.66
C PRO A 389 26.18 7.31 -9.85
N SER A 390 26.68 8.45 -10.36
CA SER A 390 28.11 8.71 -10.56
C SER A 390 28.89 8.92 -9.26
N CYS A 391 28.20 9.35 -8.20
CA CYS A 391 28.69 9.49 -6.84
C CYS A 391 27.64 8.86 -5.91
N SER A 392 28.05 8.18 -4.84
CA SER A 392 27.16 7.43 -3.94
C SER A 392 27.05 8.02 -2.53
N THR A 393 27.54 9.23 -2.32
CA THR A 393 27.46 9.90 -1.01
C THR A 393 26.05 10.45 -0.81
N LYS A 394 25.31 9.88 0.14
CA LYS A 394 23.96 10.34 0.49
C LYS A 394 23.95 11.79 0.99
N PRO A 395 22.92 12.60 0.68
CA PRO A 395 22.64 13.83 1.43
C PRO A 395 22.49 13.55 2.93
N THR A 396 22.78 14.54 3.76
CA THR A 396 22.63 14.44 5.23
C THR A 396 21.70 15.54 5.72
N MET A 397 20.89 15.24 6.74
CA MET A 397 19.95 16.18 7.32
C MET A 397 20.20 16.37 8.82
N ASN A 398 19.87 17.57 9.30
CA ASN A 398 19.81 17.93 10.70
C ASN A 398 18.73 18.99 10.88
N SER A 399 18.31 19.29 12.11
CA SER A 399 17.36 20.36 12.38
C SER A 399 17.81 21.31 13.50
N SER A 400 17.15 22.47 13.59
CA SER A 400 17.28 23.38 14.73
C SER A 400 16.38 23.00 15.92
N LEU A 401 15.51 21.99 15.77
CA LEU A 401 14.67 21.50 16.85
C LEU A 401 15.44 20.42 17.63
N GLN A 402 15.42 20.49 18.95
CA GLN A 402 16.00 19.43 19.79
C GLN A 402 14.97 18.32 20.00
N ASP A 403 15.41 17.07 20.00
CA ASP A 403 14.54 15.94 20.33
C ASP A 403 13.92 16.13 21.72
N CYS A 404 12.68 15.65 21.88
CA CYS A 404 11.87 15.81 23.08
C CYS A 404 11.52 17.27 23.46
N THR A 405 11.59 18.21 22.52
CA THR A 405 11.09 19.59 22.75
C THR A 405 9.59 19.58 23.10
N ALA A 406 9.21 20.34 24.13
CA ALA A 406 7.83 20.57 24.51
C ALA A 406 7.21 21.72 23.70
N ILE A 407 6.03 21.51 23.13
CA ILE A 407 5.36 22.45 22.22
C ILE A 407 3.96 22.76 22.75
N THR A 408 3.64 24.04 22.95
CA THR A 408 2.35 24.42 23.57
C THR A 408 1.24 24.50 22.52
N VAL A 409 0.08 23.91 22.82
CA VAL A 409 -1.14 24.04 22.01
C VAL A 409 -1.48 25.50 21.72
N GLY A 410 -1.80 25.82 20.46
CA GLY A 410 -2.16 27.16 20.01
C GLY A 410 -0.99 28.14 19.83
N VAL A 411 0.23 27.74 20.21
CA VAL A 411 1.44 28.57 19.99
C VAL A 411 2.10 28.13 18.68
N ALA A 412 2.24 29.06 17.75
CA ALA A 412 2.99 28.82 16.52
C ALA A 412 4.48 28.73 16.84
N PHE A 413 5.16 27.72 16.31
CA PHE A 413 6.61 27.62 16.33
C PHE A 413 7.14 27.25 14.93
N THR A 414 8.41 27.55 14.72
CA THR A 414 9.12 27.24 13.48
C THR A 414 10.47 26.62 13.82
N PHE A 415 10.86 25.59 13.08
CA PHE A 415 12.23 25.05 13.08
C PHE A 415 12.78 24.99 11.66
N ILE A 416 14.11 24.90 11.56
CA ILE A 416 14.82 24.86 10.28
C ILE A 416 15.33 23.45 10.08
N LEU A 417 14.89 22.78 9.01
CA LEU A 417 15.53 21.57 8.49
C LEU A 417 16.70 21.99 7.60
N THR A 418 17.90 21.52 7.92
CA THR A 418 19.14 21.81 7.21
C THR A 418 19.60 20.54 6.47
N ILE A 419 19.69 20.62 5.15
CA ILE A 419 20.13 19.53 4.27
C ILE A 419 21.50 19.88 3.71
N LYS A 420 22.50 19.04 3.94
CA LYS A 420 23.83 19.17 3.35
C LYS A 420 23.98 18.15 2.22
N GLN A 421 24.37 18.63 1.04
CA GLN A 421 24.64 17.80 -0.14
C GLN A 421 25.70 16.73 0.16
N GLY A 422 25.48 15.52 -0.34
CA GLY A 422 26.47 14.44 -0.28
C GLY A 422 27.51 14.53 -1.41
N CYS A 423 27.05 14.78 -2.64
CA CYS A 423 27.88 14.89 -3.83
C CYS A 423 27.99 16.35 -4.28
N ALA A 424 29.22 16.86 -4.49
CA ALA A 424 29.45 18.28 -4.83
C ALA A 424 28.92 18.70 -6.22
N SER A 425 28.54 17.74 -7.07
CA SER A 425 27.97 17.95 -8.39
C SER A 425 26.45 17.81 -8.46
N THR A 426 25.77 17.58 -7.33
CA THR A 426 24.30 17.41 -7.28
C THR A 426 23.62 18.54 -6.53
N THR A 427 22.37 18.82 -6.88
CA THR A 427 21.50 19.77 -6.15
C THR A 427 20.41 18.98 -5.42
N ILE A 428 19.92 19.51 -4.29
CA ILE A 428 18.74 18.94 -3.63
C ILE A 428 17.53 19.32 -4.49
N THR A 429 16.77 18.33 -4.96
CA THR A 429 15.64 18.51 -5.88
C THR A 429 14.29 18.35 -5.18
N ASP A 430 14.24 17.56 -4.11
CA ASP A 430 13.01 17.24 -3.41
C ASP A 430 13.26 16.99 -1.91
N VAL A 431 12.28 17.32 -1.08
CA VAL A 431 12.21 16.94 0.33
C VAL A 431 10.77 16.53 0.61
N PHE A 432 10.58 15.23 0.80
CA PHE A 432 9.29 14.60 1.05
C PHE A 432 9.22 14.11 2.50
N ARG A 433 8.06 14.34 3.13
CA ARG A 433 7.91 14.30 4.58
C ARG A 433 6.67 13.50 4.99
N ILE A 434 6.68 13.01 6.21
CA ILE A 434 5.51 12.55 6.95
C ILE A 434 5.42 13.43 8.20
N PRO A 435 4.81 14.63 8.10
CA PRO A 435 4.70 15.56 9.22
C PRO A 435 3.37 15.37 9.98
N PRO A 436 3.25 15.87 11.22
CA PRO A 436 1.97 15.98 11.91
C PRO A 436 0.99 16.85 11.12
N LEU A 437 -0.31 16.54 11.22
CA LEU A 437 -1.37 17.33 10.60
C LEU A 437 -1.27 18.83 10.93
N ASN A 438 -1.48 19.69 9.92
CA ASN A 438 -1.36 21.16 9.96
C ASN A 438 0.08 21.73 9.99
N MET A 439 1.13 20.93 9.80
CA MET A 439 2.51 21.44 9.67
C MET A 439 2.83 21.80 8.21
N TYR A 440 3.47 22.95 7.99
CA TYR A 440 3.69 23.54 6.67
C TYR A 440 5.17 23.81 6.41
N LYS A 441 5.65 23.45 5.19
CA LYS A 441 7.00 23.77 4.71
C LYS A 441 7.07 25.09 3.94
N SER A 442 8.22 25.76 4.00
CA SER A 442 8.64 26.70 2.96
C SER A 442 9.08 25.96 1.68
N GLN A 443 9.31 26.71 0.59
CA GLN A 443 10.16 26.20 -0.49
C GLN A 443 11.57 25.92 0.03
N ILE A 444 12.28 24.98 -0.59
CA ILE A 444 13.70 24.71 -0.31
C ILE A 444 14.52 25.88 -0.85
N SER A 445 15.46 26.41 -0.06
CA SER A 445 16.38 27.47 -0.48
C SER A 445 17.83 27.13 -0.10
N THR A 446 18.80 27.80 -0.72
CA THR A 446 20.21 27.67 -0.34
C THR A 446 20.48 28.35 1.00
N GLY A 447 21.19 27.66 1.89
CA GLY A 447 21.59 28.15 3.20
C GLY A 447 22.88 28.98 3.16
N SER A 448 23.65 28.91 4.25
CA SER A 448 24.88 29.72 4.45
C SER A 448 26.04 29.39 3.50
N SER A 449 26.00 28.26 2.80
CA SER A 449 26.96 27.88 1.76
C SER A 449 26.22 27.16 0.62
N SER A 450 26.79 27.18 -0.58
CA SER A 450 26.16 26.62 -1.80
C SER A 450 25.85 25.11 -1.73
N ASN A 451 26.49 24.39 -0.81
CA ASN A 451 26.27 22.96 -0.56
C ASN A 451 25.30 22.65 0.60
N VAL A 452 24.72 23.68 1.21
CA VAL A 452 23.73 23.59 2.29
C VAL A 452 22.42 24.17 1.79
N TRP A 453 21.33 23.49 2.09
CA TRP A 453 19.96 23.84 1.75
C TRP A 453 19.14 23.89 3.04
N ILE A 454 18.13 24.75 3.08
CA ILE A 454 17.27 24.94 4.25
C ILE A 454 15.80 24.91 3.83
N MET A 455 14.98 24.41 4.75
CA MET A 455 13.52 24.45 4.68
C MET A 455 13.00 24.84 6.06
N ASN A 456 12.10 25.81 6.12
CA ASN A 456 11.45 26.21 7.36
C ASN A 456 10.17 25.37 7.54
N GLU A 457 10.07 24.71 8.68
CA GLU A 457 8.93 23.92 9.11
C GLU A 457 8.15 24.68 10.17
N THR A 458 6.89 25.02 9.89
CA THR A 458 6.05 25.84 10.77
C THR A 458 4.79 25.09 11.16
N TRP A 459 4.48 25.07 12.46
CA TRP A 459 3.32 24.36 12.98
C TRP A 459 2.66 25.10 14.15
N THR A 460 1.35 24.91 14.29
CA THR A 460 0.55 25.39 15.43
C THR A 460 -0.34 24.23 15.88
N PRO A 461 0.06 23.48 16.92
CA PRO A 461 -0.67 22.29 17.34
C PRO A 461 -2.02 22.63 17.96
N THR A 462 -2.99 21.74 17.78
CA THR A 462 -4.34 21.83 18.37
C THR A 462 -4.49 20.89 19.58
N VAL A 463 -5.58 21.05 20.35
CA VAL A 463 -5.86 20.21 21.54
C VAL A 463 -5.96 18.71 21.22
N SER A 464 -6.41 18.34 20.01
CA SER A 464 -6.47 16.94 19.56
C SER A 464 -5.11 16.33 19.23
N GLN A 465 -4.03 17.13 19.29
CA GLN A 465 -2.67 16.72 18.96
C GLN A 465 -1.77 16.63 20.20
N ILE A 466 -2.33 16.67 21.41
CA ILE A 466 -1.60 16.53 22.68
C ILE A 466 -0.88 15.17 22.79
N GLY A 467 0.25 15.17 23.48
CA GLY A 467 1.15 14.03 23.67
C GLY A 467 2.24 13.94 22.59
N SER A 468 2.89 12.77 22.50
CA SER A 468 3.99 12.53 21.57
C SER A 468 3.55 12.65 20.11
N GLN A 469 4.43 13.28 19.32
CA GLN A 469 4.29 13.56 17.90
C GLN A 469 5.58 13.17 17.17
N VAL A 470 5.44 12.85 15.88
CA VAL A 470 6.53 12.39 15.03
C VAL A 470 6.54 13.20 13.75
N TYR A 471 7.72 13.68 13.37
CA TYR A 471 8.01 14.24 12.06
C TYR A 471 9.09 13.39 11.41
N CYS A 472 8.91 12.99 10.16
CA CYS A 472 9.95 12.30 9.38
C CYS A 472 10.13 12.94 8.01
N ALA A 473 11.35 12.91 7.46
CA ALA A 473 11.66 13.43 6.14
C ALA A 473 12.76 12.63 5.42
N ILE A 474 12.74 12.69 4.09
CA ILE A 474 13.84 12.29 3.20
C ILE A 474 14.15 13.45 2.24
N ALA A 475 15.43 13.77 2.08
CA ALA A 475 15.90 14.66 1.03
C ALA A 475 16.42 13.84 -0.16
N THR A 476 16.04 14.22 -1.37
CA THR A 476 16.49 13.59 -2.62
C THR A 476 17.30 14.59 -3.46
N ASP A 477 18.39 14.13 -4.07
CA ASP A 477 19.21 14.93 -4.97
C ASP A 477 18.92 14.70 -6.46
N SER A 478 19.55 15.51 -7.32
CA SER A 478 19.43 15.45 -8.78
C SER A 478 19.90 14.12 -9.41
N ASN A 479 20.60 13.26 -8.66
CA ASN A 479 20.98 11.91 -9.06
C ASN A 479 20.01 10.84 -8.51
N SER A 480 18.86 11.25 -7.96
CA SER A 480 17.88 10.38 -7.26
C SER A 480 18.39 9.73 -5.97
N ILE A 481 19.50 10.21 -5.41
CA ILE A 481 20.07 9.70 -4.16
C ILE A 481 19.30 10.30 -3.00
N GLN A 482 18.76 9.45 -2.15
CA GLN A 482 18.10 9.85 -0.92
C GLN A 482 19.07 9.90 0.26
N SER A 483 18.81 10.81 1.20
CA SER A 483 19.38 10.76 2.55
C SER A 483 18.95 9.49 3.28
N GLU A 484 19.55 9.21 4.45
CA GLU A 484 18.81 8.40 5.44
C GLU A 484 17.54 9.17 5.85
N GLN A 485 16.50 8.44 6.27
CA GLN A 485 15.29 9.08 6.80
C GLN A 485 15.62 9.75 8.13
N TYR A 486 15.36 11.05 8.22
CA TYR A 486 15.56 11.83 9.44
C TYR A 486 14.21 12.00 10.12
N CYS A 487 14.11 11.52 11.36
CA CYS A 487 12.90 11.65 12.17
C CYS A 487 13.19 12.40 13.47
N LEU A 488 12.21 13.17 13.92
CA LEU A 488 12.22 13.96 15.15
C LEU A 488 11.05 13.57 16.03
N THR A 489 11.25 13.65 17.34
CA THR A 489 10.20 13.49 18.35
C THR A 489 10.01 14.77 19.15
N PHE A 490 8.75 15.13 19.39
CA PHE A 490 8.39 16.26 20.24
C PHE A 490 7.03 16.01 20.89
N THR A 491 6.78 16.69 22.00
CA THR A 491 5.58 16.47 22.81
C THR A 491 4.72 17.72 22.83
N VAL A 492 3.47 17.61 22.38
CA VAL A 492 2.51 18.70 22.49
C VAL A 492 1.88 18.69 23.88
N VAL A 493 1.83 19.85 24.52
CA VAL A 493 1.30 20.03 25.88
C VAL A 493 0.27 21.14 25.96
N SER A 494 -0.63 21.01 26.93
CA SER A 494 -1.58 22.06 27.29
C SER A 494 -0.86 23.31 27.79
N ALA A 495 -1.43 24.49 27.49
CA ALA A 495 -0.91 25.76 28.00
C ALA A 495 -0.81 25.74 29.53
N GLY A 496 0.39 26.00 30.06
CA GLY A 496 0.67 26.05 31.50
C GLY A 496 1.21 24.76 32.14
N GLN A 497 1.37 23.65 31.41
CA GLN A 497 2.07 22.47 31.94
C GLN A 497 3.59 22.58 31.77
N ALA A 498 4.33 22.36 32.87
CA ALA A 498 5.78 22.17 32.84
C ALA A 498 6.12 20.74 32.37
N VAL A 499 7.17 20.60 31.57
CA VAL A 499 7.63 19.30 31.05
C VAL A 499 9.02 18.98 31.61
N THR A 500 9.14 17.82 32.22
CA THR A 500 10.43 17.22 32.58
C THR A 500 10.84 16.22 31.51
N CYS A 501 11.86 16.55 30.71
CA CYS A 501 12.50 15.55 29.84
C CYS A 501 13.13 14.45 30.72
N PRO A 502 12.94 13.16 30.41
CA PRO A 502 13.73 12.11 31.03
C PRO A 502 15.20 12.30 30.65
N THR A 503 16.09 12.49 31.62
CA THR A 503 17.53 12.57 31.39
C THR A 503 18.11 11.17 31.15
N GLY A 504 17.72 10.56 30.03
CA GLY A 504 18.30 9.33 29.48
C GLY A 504 19.54 9.65 28.65
N SER A 505 20.63 8.93 28.90
CA SER A 505 21.95 9.24 28.34
C SER A 505 22.06 8.98 26.84
N ILE A 506 22.01 10.04 26.02
CA ILE A 506 22.45 9.97 24.61
C ILE A 506 23.98 9.89 24.58
N SER A 507 24.50 8.68 24.47
CA SER A 507 25.93 8.45 24.31
C SER A 507 26.34 8.66 22.86
N ASN A 508 26.86 9.84 22.53
CA ASN A 508 27.47 10.08 21.21
C ASN A 508 28.51 11.23 21.25
N ARG A 509 29.80 10.88 21.35
CA ARG A 509 30.85 11.72 20.74
C ARG A 509 32.10 10.91 20.39
N THR A 510 32.32 10.76 19.09
CA THR A 510 33.57 10.28 18.49
C THR A 510 34.72 11.22 18.83
N THR A 511 35.70 10.75 19.59
CA THR A 511 36.93 11.52 19.85
C THR A 511 37.90 11.36 18.68
N VAL A 512 38.09 12.42 17.91
CA VAL A 512 39.15 12.49 16.88
C VAL A 512 40.46 12.82 17.59
N THR A 513 41.37 11.85 17.67
CA THR A 513 42.69 12.05 18.27
C THR A 513 43.69 12.51 17.21
N THR A 514 44.03 13.79 17.22
CA THR A 514 45.12 14.37 16.43
C THR A 514 46.49 13.95 16.98
N THR A 515 47.35 13.38 16.14
CA THR A 515 48.76 13.08 16.47
C THR A 515 49.70 14.14 15.90
N THR A 516 50.29 14.95 16.77
CA THR A 516 51.36 15.91 16.43
C THR A 516 52.74 15.32 16.70
N SER A 517 53.67 15.53 15.77
CA SER A 517 55.06 15.05 15.79
C SER A 517 56.06 16.15 16.16
N THR A 518 57.11 15.81 16.94
CA THR A 518 58.48 16.40 17.00
C THR A 518 59.27 15.69 18.13
N SER A 519 60.46 15.09 17.93
CA SER A 519 61.83 15.68 17.92
C SER A 519 62.34 16.15 19.32
N ALA A 520 63.59 15.95 19.79
CA ALA A 520 64.74 15.12 19.34
C ALA A 520 65.88 15.05 20.42
N THR A 521 66.75 14.01 20.33
CA THR A 521 68.21 13.93 20.67
C THR A 521 68.83 14.09 22.10
N LYS A 522 69.67 13.06 22.44
CA LYS A 522 71.00 13.05 23.15
C LYS A 522 71.04 13.42 24.66
N THR A 523 71.88 12.82 25.53
CA THR A 523 73.37 12.68 25.47
C THR A 523 73.92 11.63 26.49
N THR A 524 74.98 10.87 26.10
CA THR A 524 76.12 10.14 26.80
C THR A 524 76.06 9.78 28.33
N THR A 525 76.63 8.73 28.96
CA THR A 525 77.95 8.02 28.79
C THR A 525 78.05 6.65 29.55
N THR A 526 79.05 5.81 29.16
CA THR A 526 79.52 4.47 29.65
C THR A 526 79.92 4.36 31.15
N SER A 527 80.24 3.22 31.81
CA SER A 527 80.63 1.82 31.45
C SER A 527 80.61 0.83 32.67
N LEU A 528 81.05 -0.45 32.49
CA LEU A 528 81.43 -1.52 33.48
C LEU A 528 80.29 -2.39 34.08
N GLN A 529 80.04 -3.64 33.65
CA GLN A 529 80.82 -4.91 33.81
C GLN A 529 81.09 -5.29 35.29
N GLN A 530 80.79 -6.48 35.84
CA GLN A 530 80.31 -7.79 35.33
C GLN A 530 79.63 -8.55 36.51
N PRO A 531 78.73 -9.55 36.30
CA PRO A 531 79.18 -10.95 36.28
C PRO A 531 78.34 -11.88 35.36
N GLN A 532 78.82 -12.15 34.15
CA GLN A 532 78.05 -12.85 33.09
C GLN A 532 77.70 -14.32 33.37
N ARG A 533 78.35 -15.00 34.32
CA ARG A 533 78.14 -16.45 34.57
C ARG A 533 76.86 -16.80 35.33
N GLN A 534 76.25 -15.86 36.06
CA GLN A 534 74.99 -16.10 36.77
C GLN A 534 73.77 -15.88 35.84
N GLN A 535 73.82 -14.84 35.00
CA GLN A 535 72.80 -14.55 33.98
C GLN A 535 72.62 -15.69 32.97
N GLN A 536 73.71 -16.32 32.50
CA GLN A 536 73.60 -17.44 31.56
C GLN A 536 72.85 -18.65 32.12
N ARG A 537 73.03 -18.98 33.41
CA ARG A 537 72.27 -20.07 34.06
C ARG A 537 70.79 -19.70 34.25
N GLN A 538 70.49 -18.45 34.61
CA GLN A 538 69.11 -17.97 34.68
C GLN A 538 68.42 -17.97 33.30
N GLN A 539 69.12 -17.57 32.23
CA GLN A 539 68.57 -17.63 30.86
C GLN A 539 68.29 -19.07 30.41
N GLN A 540 69.18 -20.04 30.67
CA GLN A 540 68.90 -21.45 30.36
C GLN A 540 67.71 -22.02 31.15
N GLN A 541 67.60 -21.71 32.45
CA GLN A 541 66.42 -22.09 33.24
C GLN A 541 65.13 -21.42 32.74
N GLN A 542 65.17 -20.13 32.37
CA GLN A 542 64.02 -19.45 31.79
C GLN A 542 63.61 -20.03 30.43
N GLN A 543 64.55 -20.42 29.57
CA GLN A 543 64.26 -21.08 28.29
C GLN A 543 63.61 -22.46 28.49
N GLN A 544 64.14 -23.31 29.38
CA GLN A 544 63.49 -24.60 29.69
C GLN A 544 62.08 -24.40 30.27
N GLN A 545 61.89 -23.42 31.16
CA GLN A 545 60.59 -23.12 31.75
C GLN A 545 59.61 -22.47 30.73
N GLN A 546 60.11 -21.77 29.70
CA GLN A 546 59.31 -21.33 28.56
C GLN A 546 58.90 -22.50 27.66
N GLN A 547 59.80 -23.44 27.34
CA GLN A 547 59.48 -24.63 26.55
C GLN A 547 58.42 -25.51 27.24
N GLN A 548 58.54 -25.75 28.55
CA GLN A 548 57.50 -26.47 29.31
C GLN A 548 56.14 -25.75 29.28
N ARG A 549 56.12 -24.42 29.45
CA ARG A 549 54.88 -23.63 29.32
C ARG A 549 54.31 -23.65 27.90
N GLN A 550 55.14 -23.70 26.86
CA GLN A 550 54.69 -23.88 25.48
C GLN A 550 54.05 -25.27 25.28
N GLN A 551 54.70 -26.34 25.73
CA GLN A 551 54.12 -27.69 25.64
C GLN A 551 52.80 -27.82 26.40
N GLN A 552 52.69 -27.26 27.62
CA GLN A 552 51.42 -27.22 28.36
C GLN A 552 50.32 -26.46 27.61
N LYS A 553 50.62 -25.27 27.06
CA LYS A 553 49.66 -24.52 26.22
C LYS A 553 49.24 -25.32 24.99
N GLN A 554 50.17 -26.05 24.36
CA GLN A 554 49.89 -26.86 23.17
C GLN A 554 48.97 -28.06 23.52
N GLN A 555 49.23 -28.76 24.63
CA GLN A 555 48.33 -29.81 25.14
C GLN A 555 46.94 -29.27 25.51
N GLN A 556 46.88 -28.12 26.19
CA GLN A 556 45.61 -27.50 26.58
C GLN A 556 44.78 -27.10 25.34
N HIS A 557 45.42 -26.55 24.30
CA HIS A 557 44.77 -26.24 23.04
C HIS A 557 44.27 -27.50 22.31
N GLN A 558 45.06 -28.59 22.31
CA GLN A 558 44.63 -29.89 21.75
C GLN A 558 43.45 -30.51 22.50
N LEU A 559 43.37 -30.33 23.82
CA LEU A 559 42.25 -30.80 24.63
C LEU A 559 40.99 -29.97 24.32
N GLN A 560 41.14 -28.65 24.20
CA GLN A 560 40.06 -27.73 23.85
C GLN A 560 39.49 -28.00 22.46
N GLN A 561 40.35 -28.23 21.45
CA GLN A 561 39.91 -28.65 20.11
C GLN A 561 39.14 -29.98 20.12
N ARG A 562 39.56 -30.98 20.91
CA ARG A 562 38.83 -32.26 21.06
C ARG A 562 37.46 -32.06 21.70
N GLN A 563 37.34 -31.22 22.74
CA GLN A 563 36.03 -30.87 23.30
C GLN A 563 35.13 -30.15 22.30
N GLN A 564 35.70 -29.26 21.48
CA GLN A 564 34.96 -28.54 20.44
C GLN A 564 34.42 -29.50 19.36
N GLN A 565 35.25 -30.43 18.88
CA GLN A 565 34.82 -31.49 17.94
C GLN A 565 33.74 -32.40 18.54
N GLN A 566 33.84 -32.80 19.81
CA GLN A 566 32.80 -33.60 20.48
C GLN A 566 31.47 -32.85 20.55
N LYS A 567 31.46 -31.56 20.95
CA LYS A 567 30.25 -30.73 20.95
C LYS A 567 29.65 -30.60 19.55
N GLN A 568 30.50 -30.44 18.52
CA GLN A 568 30.06 -30.31 17.13
C GLN A 568 29.43 -31.60 16.60
N GLN A 569 30.00 -32.78 16.91
CA GLN A 569 29.39 -34.08 16.60
C GLN A 569 28.07 -34.30 17.34
N GLN A 570 27.98 -33.89 18.61
CA GLN A 570 26.75 -34.04 19.40
C GLN A 570 25.61 -33.17 18.85
N HIS A 571 25.92 -31.93 18.47
CA HIS A 571 24.95 -31.03 17.81
C HIS A 571 24.50 -31.57 16.44
N GLN A 572 25.43 -32.11 15.63
CA GLN A 572 25.06 -32.78 14.37
C GLN A 572 24.17 -34.03 14.57
N ARG A 573 24.32 -34.77 15.67
CA ARG A 573 23.41 -35.89 15.98
C ARG A 573 22.01 -35.40 16.36
N GLN A 574 21.92 -34.32 17.15
CA GLN A 574 20.62 -33.70 17.48
C GLN A 574 19.90 -33.17 16.24
N GLN A 575 20.59 -32.43 15.36
CA GLN A 575 19.98 -31.95 14.10
C GLN A 575 19.45 -33.10 13.22
N ARG A 576 20.19 -34.20 13.08
CA ARG A 576 19.72 -35.38 12.32
C ARG A 576 18.50 -36.06 12.95
N GLN A 577 18.44 -36.16 14.28
CA GLN A 577 17.24 -36.67 14.96
C GLN A 577 16.03 -35.74 14.74
N GLN A 578 16.24 -34.42 14.83
CA GLN A 578 15.17 -33.43 14.65
C GLN A 578 14.62 -33.46 13.21
N GLN A 579 15.48 -33.55 12.19
CA GLN A 579 15.06 -33.75 10.80
C GLN A 579 14.29 -35.06 10.59
N GLN A 580 14.70 -36.18 11.20
CA GLN A 580 13.96 -37.45 11.10
C GLN A 580 12.57 -37.38 11.76
N LEU A 581 12.43 -36.68 12.90
CA LEU A 581 11.14 -36.42 13.53
C LEU A 581 10.23 -35.57 12.63
N GLN A 582 10.78 -34.51 12.02
CA GLN A 582 10.04 -33.61 11.13
C GLN A 582 9.57 -34.33 9.86
N GLN A 583 10.40 -35.18 9.24
CA GLN A 583 9.99 -36.04 8.13
C GLN A 583 8.89 -37.04 8.51
N ARG A 584 8.95 -37.66 9.70
CA ARG A 584 7.86 -38.55 10.18
C ARG A 584 6.56 -37.79 10.44
N GLN A 585 6.61 -36.55 10.91
CA GLN A 585 5.43 -35.71 11.06
C GLN A 585 4.82 -35.37 9.69
N GLN A 586 5.62 -34.94 8.72
CA GLN A 586 5.14 -34.67 7.35
C GLN A 586 4.49 -35.91 6.71
N GLN A 587 5.11 -37.09 6.81
CA GLN A 587 4.52 -38.33 6.28
C GLN A 587 3.16 -38.67 6.93
N LYS A 588 3.03 -38.52 8.26
CA LYS A 588 1.75 -38.74 8.96
C LYS A 588 0.68 -37.74 8.50
N GLN A 589 1.05 -36.47 8.37
CA GLN A 589 0.14 -35.41 7.94
C GLN A 589 -0.32 -35.63 6.49
N GLN A 590 0.57 -36.08 5.61
CA GLN A 590 0.26 -36.40 4.22
C GLN A 590 -0.68 -37.62 4.11
N GLN A 591 -0.48 -38.67 4.92
CA GLN A 591 -1.40 -39.82 5.00
C GLN A 591 -2.80 -39.41 5.51
N GLN A 592 -2.89 -38.57 6.54
CA GLN A 592 -4.17 -38.03 7.03
C GLN A 592 -4.89 -37.23 5.94
N LEU A 593 -4.17 -36.36 5.22
CA LEU A 593 -4.76 -35.56 4.14
C LEU A 593 -5.33 -36.45 3.01
N GLN A 594 -4.63 -37.54 2.69
CA GLN A 594 -5.02 -38.49 1.66
C GLN A 594 -6.27 -39.31 2.05
N GLN A 595 -6.36 -39.77 3.31
CA GLN A 595 -7.59 -40.38 3.85
C GLN A 595 -8.77 -39.40 3.85
N GLN A 596 -8.55 -38.14 4.24
CA GLN A 596 -9.60 -37.13 4.29
C GLN A 596 -10.08 -36.72 2.88
N GLN A 597 -9.22 -36.79 1.85
CA GLN A 597 -9.64 -36.65 0.44
C GLN A 597 -10.49 -37.84 -0.03
N GLN A 598 -10.12 -39.09 0.30
CA GLN A 598 -10.91 -40.27 -0.07
C GLN A 598 -12.31 -40.25 0.55
N GLN A 599 -12.43 -39.90 1.85
CA GLN A 599 -13.73 -39.74 2.50
C GLN A 599 -14.59 -38.66 1.85
N ARG A 600 -14.02 -37.48 1.52
CA ARG A 600 -14.73 -36.41 0.81
C ARG A 600 -15.20 -36.85 -0.58
N GLN A 601 -14.40 -37.63 -1.33
CA GLN A 601 -14.84 -38.16 -2.63
C GLN A 601 -15.98 -39.17 -2.49
N GLN A 602 -15.97 -40.04 -1.48
CA GLN A 602 -17.09 -40.97 -1.23
C GLN A 602 -18.38 -40.22 -0.85
N GLN A 603 -18.31 -39.24 0.05
CA GLN A 603 -19.47 -38.41 0.41
C GLN A 603 -20.03 -37.65 -0.80
N GLN A 604 -19.18 -37.04 -1.63
CA GLN A 604 -19.64 -36.38 -2.86
C GLN A 604 -20.29 -37.34 -3.86
N ARG A 605 -19.80 -38.59 -3.98
CA ARG A 605 -20.45 -39.59 -4.85
C ARG A 605 -21.84 -39.98 -4.34
N GLN A 606 -22.00 -40.17 -3.03
CA GLN A 606 -23.31 -40.46 -2.42
C GLN A 606 -24.29 -39.29 -2.58
N GLN A 607 -23.87 -38.05 -2.32
CA GLN A 607 -24.73 -36.87 -2.54
C GLN A 607 -25.18 -36.71 -4.00
N ARG A 608 -24.28 -36.92 -4.99
CA ARG A 608 -24.65 -36.84 -6.41
C ARG A 608 -25.64 -37.93 -6.82
N GLN A 609 -25.55 -39.14 -6.27
CA GLN A 609 -26.51 -40.22 -6.53
C GLN A 609 -27.90 -39.92 -5.94
N GLN A 610 -27.98 -39.26 -4.79
CA GLN A 610 -29.27 -38.88 -4.18
C GLN A 610 -29.94 -37.67 -4.87
N GLN A 611 -29.17 -36.69 -5.37
CA GLN A 611 -29.74 -35.47 -5.95
C GLN A 611 -30.19 -35.60 -7.42
N GLN A 612 -29.60 -36.53 -8.19
CA GLN A 612 -29.92 -36.69 -9.63
C GLN A 612 -31.40 -36.98 -9.95
N PRO A 613 -32.11 -37.87 -9.22
CA PRO A 613 -33.53 -38.13 -9.48
C PRO A 613 -34.41 -36.89 -9.23
N GLN A 614 -34.10 -36.14 -8.17
CA GLN A 614 -34.90 -35.01 -7.71
C GLN A 614 -34.82 -33.82 -8.69
N GLN A 615 -33.63 -33.50 -9.21
CA GLN A 615 -33.48 -32.50 -10.27
C GLN A 615 -34.21 -32.86 -11.57
N ARG A 616 -34.22 -34.15 -11.97
CA ARG A 616 -34.94 -34.59 -13.18
C ARG A 616 -36.46 -34.42 -13.04
N GLN A 617 -37.05 -34.78 -11.89
CA GLN A 617 -38.47 -34.53 -11.64
C GLN A 617 -38.80 -33.03 -11.65
N GLN A 618 -37.96 -32.21 -11.00
CA GLN A 618 -38.18 -30.77 -10.93
C GLN A 618 -38.11 -30.10 -12.32
N GLN A 619 -37.17 -30.52 -13.18
CA GLN A 619 -37.10 -30.07 -14.58
C GLN A 619 -38.34 -30.48 -15.39
N GLN A 620 -38.79 -31.73 -15.30
CA GLN A 620 -40.00 -32.19 -16.01
C GLN A 620 -41.24 -31.39 -15.58
N HIS A 621 -41.41 -31.14 -14.28
CA HIS A 621 -42.53 -30.35 -13.77
C HIS A 621 -42.49 -28.90 -14.28
N GLN A 622 -41.32 -28.26 -14.28
CA GLN A 622 -41.13 -26.92 -14.85
C GLN A 622 -41.40 -26.87 -16.37
N GLN A 623 -41.14 -27.96 -17.09
CA GLN A 623 -41.38 -28.04 -18.54
C GLN A 623 -42.89 -28.16 -18.84
N GLN A 624 -43.63 -28.95 -18.05
CA GLN A 624 -45.10 -29.03 -18.14
C GLN A 624 -45.77 -27.69 -17.82
N GLN A 625 -45.35 -26.99 -16.76
CA GLN A 625 -45.90 -25.66 -16.42
C GLN A 625 -45.70 -24.64 -17.55
N ARG A 626 -44.53 -24.63 -18.20
CA ARG A 626 -44.28 -23.75 -19.37
C ARG A 626 -45.18 -24.07 -20.56
N GLN A 627 -45.46 -25.35 -20.83
CA GLN A 627 -46.37 -25.76 -21.91
C GLN A 627 -47.82 -25.33 -21.63
N GLN A 628 -48.32 -25.52 -20.40
CA GLN A 628 -49.65 -25.05 -20.02
C GLN A 628 -49.78 -23.52 -20.14
N HIS A 629 -48.77 -22.77 -19.68
CA HIS A 629 -48.77 -21.31 -19.76
C HIS A 629 -48.77 -20.81 -21.22
N GLN A 630 -48.00 -21.45 -22.12
CA GLN A 630 -48.07 -21.15 -23.56
C GLN A 630 -49.45 -21.46 -24.17
N GLN A 631 -50.14 -22.53 -23.76
CA GLN A 631 -51.47 -22.83 -24.27
C GLN A 631 -52.50 -21.77 -23.83
N GLN A 632 -52.47 -21.34 -22.57
CA GLN A 632 -53.33 -20.25 -22.08
C GLN A 632 -53.10 -18.93 -22.83
N GLN A 633 -51.84 -18.53 -23.05
CA GLN A 633 -51.52 -17.32 -23.82
C GLN A 633 -52.06 -17.39 -25.27
N ARG A 634 -51.94 -18.55 -25.94
CA ARG A 634 -52.50 -18.75 -27.29
C ARG A 634 -54.03 -18.68 -27.31
N GLN A 635 -54.72 -19.17 -26.28
CA GLN A 635 -56.18 -19.04 -26.17
C GLN A 635 -56.61 -17.58 -25.96
N GLN A 636 -55.95 -16.82 -25.06
CA GLN A 636 -56.23 -15.40 -24.86
C GLN A 636 -56.01 -14.58 -26.13
N GLN A 637 -54.92 -14.82 -26.87
CA GLN A 637 -54.67 -14.14 -28.15
C GLN A 637 -55.77 -14.41 -29.18
N ARG A 638 -56.27 -15.65 -29.29
CA ARG A 638 -57.40 -15.99 -30.18
C ARG A 638 -58.69 -15.26 -29.78
N GLN A 639 -59.01 -15.20 -28.50
CA GLN A 639 -60.19 -14.45 -28.01
C GLN A 639 -60.07 -12.95 -28.31
N GLN A 640 -58.89 -12.34 -28.08
CA GLN A 640 -58.66 -10.93 -28.41
C GLN A 640 -58.77 -10.66 -29.93
N GLN A 641 -58.29 -11.55 -30.79
CA GLN A 641 -58.47 -11.42 -32.24
C GLN A 641 -59.95 -11.47 -32.64
N GLN A 642 -60.73 -12.42 -32.10
CA GLN A 642 -62.17 -12.51 -32.38
C GLN A 642 -62.91 -11.24 -31.93
N GLN A 643 -62.62 -10.71 -30.73
CA GLN A 643 -63.21 -9.45 -30.27
C GLN A 643 -62.83 -8.26 -31.15
N ARG A 644 -61.57 -8.17 -31.63
CA ARG A 644 -61.15 -7.12 -32.59
C ARG A 644 -61.91 -7.22 -33.91
N GLN A 645 -62.08 -8.42 -34.47
CA GLN A 645 -62.85 -8.63 -35.70
C GLN A 645 -64.33 -8.23 -35.53
N GLN A 646 -64.97 -8.63 -34.43
CA GLN A 646 -66.36 -8.21 -34.13
C GLN A 646 -66.49 -6.68 -33.98
N ARG A 647 -65.54 -6.01 -33.31
CA ARG A 647 -65.54 -4.53 -33.21
C ARG A 647 -65.42 -3.87 -34.59
N GLN A 648 -64.53 -4.37 -35.46
CA GLN A 648 -64.39 -3.86 -36.83
C GLN A 648 -65.67 -4.06 -37.67
N GLN A 649 -66.33 -5.22 -37.55
CA GLN A 649 -67.61 -5.46 -38.24
C GLN A 649 -68.71 -4.50 -37.76
N ARG A 650 -68.85 -4.28 -36.44
CA ARG A 650 -69.80 -3.29 -35.90
C ARG A 650 -69.52 -1.87 -36.39
N GLN A 651 -68.25 -1.46 -36.43
CA GLN A 651 -67.86 -0.14 -36.98
C GLN A 651 -68.22 -0.01 -38.47
N ARG A 652 -67.97 -1.03 -39.29
CA ARG A 652 -68.37 -1.04 -40.71
C ARG A 652 -69.89 -0.98 -40.90
N GLN A 653 -70.67 -1.66 -40.05
CA GLN A 653 -72.13 -1.56 -40.06
C GLN A 653 -72.62 -0.15 -39.69
N GLN A 654 -72.06 0.47 -38.64
CA GLN A 654 -72.38 1.85 -38.26
C GLN A 654 -72.01 2.86 -39.34
N GLN A 655 -70.86 2.70 -40.02
CA GLN A 655 -70.50 3.54 -41.16
C GLN A 655 -71.49 3.41 -42.33
N ARG A 656 -71.92 2.18 -42.66
CA ARG A 656 -72.95 1.95 -43.69
C ARG A 656 -74.32 2.56 -43.31
N GLN A 657 -74.72 2.50 -42.04
CA GLN A 657 -75.93 3.18 -41.56
C GLN A 657 -75.82 4.70 -41.67
N ARG A 658 -74.67 5.29 -41.28
CA ARG A 658 -74.41 6.73 -41.43
C ARG A 658 -74.40 7.19 -42.89
N GLN A 659 -73.88 6.37 -43.81
CA GLN A 659 -73.95 6.66 -45.26
C GLN A 659 -75.39 6.63 -45.78
N ARG A 660 -76.19 5.62 -45.40
CA ARG A 660 -77.63 5.56 -45.77
C ARG A 660 -78.42 6.74 -45.21
N GLN A 661 -78.17 7.17 -43.97
CA GLN A 661 -78.81 8.35 -43.39
C GLN A 661 -78.40 9.67 -44.07
N ARG A 662 -77.21 9.75 -44.67
CA ARG A 662 -76.81 10.91 -45.50
C ARG A 662 -77.52 10.91 -46.86
N GLN A 663 -77.67 9.73 -47.48
CA GLN A 663 -78.38 9.56 -48.76
C GLN A 663 -79.92 9.69 -48.65
N GLN A 664 -80.48 9.82 -47.45
CA GLN A 664 -81.90 10.12 -47.21
C GLN A 664 -82.13 11.58 -46.76
N ARG A 665 -81.09 12.43 -46.81
CA ARG A 665 -81.12 13.87 -46.47
C ARG A 665 -80.62 14.75 -47.63
N GLN A 666 -80.54 14.18 -48.82
CA GLN A 666 -80.31 14.80 -50.13
C GLN A 666 -81.32 14.18 -51.09
#